data_AF-U2K6G4-F1
#
_entry.id   AF-U2K6G4-F1
#
_cell.length_a   1.000
_cell.length_b   1.000
_cell.length_c   1.000
_cell.angle_alpha   90.00
_cell.angle_beta   90.00
_cell.angle_gamma   90.00
#
_symmetry.space_group_name_H-M   'P 1'
#
loop_
_entity.id
_entity.type
_entity.pdbx_description
1 polymer ?
#
loop_
_entity_poly.entity_id
_entity_poly.type
_entity_poly.pdbx_seq_one_letter_code
_entity_poly.pdbx_strand_id
1 'polypeptide(L)'
;MTESKRALSEYVYQSKYSLFREDLGRKETWEESVERIRQMHLTHLERFAPQALENEWFMTQFNEAIDYYKQKKFVGSQRNLQFGGEPVLKSSAKSYNCSYSHCDRLEVFRETEWLLLSGCGCGLSVEQPHVDKLPPLLTAEELNKESEAYVIGDSIEGWADAIHRLLEYFFVAGVKKPVFDYSEIRPKGAKIAGRFIAPGPDGLRLALDRIRALLKGAVADGQKRLSALQCTDIIAHLADSVLSGGVRRSALMILFSPEDSEMVNCKHGDWFTTNPQRARFNMSAALNRGEVDRSLYESLFEAMRTSGDPGLYWRDKFGVGCNPCCEIGFFPTDKNGDTGWQVCNLASINGLECTTEEEFYKICRCASTLATVQATYMDFPYLSPATTNIIKADPLIGVSIGGIMNNPQILTNKDILAVGAMQVRQQNSQCARILGINPASRTTCVKPDGTVSLLLGMTSGIHGAYAKRYLRSVEANIEEPNLKAYEEANPKAVQPNIFKPATDKKIFFPIEESEETLLRSELSGVKLLEYVKLVQQSWVIPGMTDMESPIKNNVSNTVDVPNDQWDVVCDWVWDNQNYIAGVTFLSTYGDMDLPQAPMCKVSSAEEILREYGVGSMFASGLVVDTIEVFGDLWKACESAQGRGEQLFVSDYAVDEYIQKHLTGDAPELEREHVRGILSSKLQDKVENLAAKRDIVRRIEKFAHNYYRGDIYKAVNVLKSVNNLHLFEVLKKTYKPVDWKSVDFSGKQYTNADELGAVSCAGGACEIK
;
A
#
# COMPACT_ATOMS: atom_id res chain seq x y z
N MET A 1 -21.81 12.44 1.96
CA MET A 1 -21.24 11.34 1.14
C MET A 1 -22.29 10.79 0.17
N THR A 2 -21.95 10.55 -1.09
CA THR A 2 -22.85 9.91 -2.09
C THR A 2 -23.08 8.42 -1.78
N GLU A 3 -24.11 7.82 -2.38
CA GLU A 3 -24.47 6.41 -2.17
C GLU A 3 -23.32 5.46 -2.55
N SER A 4 -22.69 5.65 -3.72
CA SER A 4 -21.56 4.82 -4.16
C SER A 4 -20.32 4.94 -3.27
N LYS A 5 -20.04 6.14 -2.76
CA LYS A 5 -18.95 6.35 -1.79
C LYS A 5 -19.25 5.62 -0.47
N ARG A 6 -20.52 5.60 -0.04
CA ARG A 6 -20.95 4.83 1.13
C ARG A 6 -20.80 3.32 0.88
N ALA A 7 -21.19 2.83 -0.30
CA ALA A 7 -21.01 1.43 -0.68
C ALA A 7 -19.54 0.99 -0.61
N LEU A 8 -18.64 1.80 -1.15
CA LEU A 8 -17.20 1.57 -1.08
C LEU A 8 -16.67 1.61 0.36
N SER A 9 -17.10 2.61 1.15
CA SER A 9 -16.76 2.76 2.57
C SER A 9 -17.14 1.52 3.38
N GLU A 10 -18.37 1.03 3.20
CA GLU A 10 -18.90 -0.15 3.88
C GLU A 10 -18.18 -1.42 3.44
N TYR A 11 -17.95 -1.61 2.14
CA TYR A 11 -17.20 -2.75 1.63
C TYR A 11 -15.77 -2.79 2.21
N VAL A 12 -15.06 -1.65 2.20
CA VAL A 12 -13.71 -1.54 2.75
C VAL A 12 -13.70 -1.81 4.25
N TYR A 13 -14.66 -1.27 4.99
CA TYR A 13 -14.81 -1.55 6.42
C TYR A 13 -14.99 -3.06 6.69
N GLN A 14 -15.94 -3.67 6.00
CA GLN A 14 -16.33 -5.07 6.21
C GLN A 14 -15.26 -6.08 5.76
N SER A 15 -14.50 -5.74 4.72
CA SER A 15 -13.44 -6.60 4.19
C SER A 15 -12.10 -6.46 4.93
N LYS A 16 -11.82 -5.30 5.56
CA LYS A 16 -10.48 -5.02 6.13
C LYS A 16 -10.43 -4.79 7.64
N TYR A 17 -11.51 -4.32 8.26
CA TYR A 17 -11.45 -3.81 9.64
C TYR A 17 -12.44 -4.48 10.61
N SER A 18 -13.63 -4.84 10.15
CA SER A 18 -14.63 -5.46 11.02
C SER A 18 -14.18 -6.85 11.49
N LEU A 19 -14.22 -7.08 12.80
CA LEU A 19 -13.94 -8.38 13.40
C LEU A 19 -15.18 -9.27 13.48
N PHE A 20 -14.96 -10.58 13.39
CA PHE A 20 -16.02 -11.56 13.60
C PHE A 20 -16.37 -11.66 15.09
N ARG A 21 -17.67 -11.64 15.40
CA ARG A 21 -18.24 -11.78 16.73
C ARG A 21 -18.88 -13.16 16.84
N GLU A 22 -18.17 -14.09 17.48
CA GLU A 22 -18.64 -15.49 17.63
C GLU A 22 -19.98 -15.56 18.36
N ASP A 23 -20.23 -14.67 19.32
CA ASP A 23 -21.47 -14.58 20.09
C ASP A 23 -22.68 -14.12 19.26
N LEU A 24 -22.45 -13.41 18.15
CA LEU A 24 -23.51 -12.90 17.26
C LEU A 24 -23.56 -13.65 15.92
N GLY A 25 -22.59 -14.52 15.63
CA GLY A 25 -22.49 -15.24 14.36
C GLY A 25 -22.24 -14.36 13.14
N ARG A 26 -21.80 -13.10 13.31
CA ARG A 26 -21.58 -12.11 12.23
C ARG A 26 -20.35 -11.24 12.51
N LYS A 27 -19.95 -10.44 11.51
CA LYS A 27 -18.97 -9.36 11.72
C LYS A 27 -19.59 -8.16 12.46
N GLU A 28 -18.75 -7.42 13.17
CA GLU A 28 -19.17 -6.25 13.95
C GLU A 28 -19.54 -5.05 13.05
N THR A 29 -20.50 -4.24 13.48
CA THR A 29 -20.80 -2.95 12.83
C THR A 29 -19.74 -1.90 13.18
N TRP A 30 -19.73 -0.78 12.44
CA TRP A 30 -18.80 0.32 12.69
C TRP A 30 -18.86 0.81 14.14
N GLU A 31 -20.06 0.99 14.66
CA GLU A 31 -20.31 1.47 16.02
C GLU A 31 -19.82 0.45 17.05
N GLU A 32 -20.02 -0.85 16.80
CA GLU A 32 -19.50 -1.94 17.64
C GLU A 32 -17.98 -1.97 17.65
N SER A 33 -17.32 -1.76 16.50
CA SER A 33 -15.85 -1.60 16.41
C SER A 33 -15.35 -0.45 17.26
N VAL A 34 -15.97 0.73 17.14
CA VAL A 34 -15.54 1.92 17.88
C VAL A 34 -15.78 1.73 19.38
N GLU A 35 -16.88 1.08 19.78
CA GLU A 35 -17.12 0.76 21.19
C GLU A 35 -16.10 -0.24 21.74
N ARG A 36 -15.71 -1.26 20.96
CA ARG A 36 -14.62 -2.19 21.31
C ARG A 36 -13.30 -1.43 21.53
N ILE A 37 -12.97 -0.49 20.66
CA ILE A 37 -11.76 0.34 20.79
C ILE A 37 -11.84 1.25 22.02
N ARG A 38 -13.00 1.87 22.27
CA ARG A 38 -13.24 2.67 23.49
C ARG A 38 -13.01 1.82 24.73
N GLN A 39 -13.61 0.64 24.83
CA GLN A 39 -13.45 -0.24 25.99
C GLN A 39 -12.00 -0.71 26.17
N MET A 40 -11.30 -1.00 25.07
CA MET A 40 -9.87 -1.31 25.10
C MET A 40 -9.06 -0.16 25.72
N HIS A 41 -9.31 1.08 25.28
CA HIS A 41 -8.62 2.25 25.83
C HIS A 41 -8.93 2.46 27.32
N LEU A 42 -10.20 2.34 27.74
CA LEU A 42 -10.56 2.44 29.15
C LEU A 42 -9.84 1.39 30.00
N THR A 43 -9.84 0.13 29.55
CA THR A 43 -9.17 -0.99 30.24
C THR A 43 -7.66 -0.75 30.37
N HIS A 44 -7.02 -0.22 29.32
CA HIS A 44 -5.61 0.16 29.37
C HIS A 44 -5.36 1.29 30.38
N LEU A 45 -6.20 2.33 30.34
CA LEU A 45 -6.07 3.50 31.22
C LEU A 45 -6.32 3.18 32.69
N GLU A 46 -7.21 2.23 33.02
CA GLU A 46 -7.40 1.76 34.40
C GLU A 46 -6.08 1.27 35.05
N ARG A 47 -5.21 0.67 34.24
CA ARG A 47 -3.91 0.16 34.70
C ARG A 47 -2.81 1.20 34.59
N PHE A 48 -2.81 1.97 33.51
CA PHE A 48 -1.73 2.89 33.16
C PHE A 48 -1.85 4.27 33.82
N ALA A 49 -3.06 4.85 33.82
CA ALA A 49 -3.34 6.20 34.32
C ALA A 49 -4.76 6.29 34.91
N PRO A 50 -5.07 5.59 36.02
CA PRO A 50 -6.40 5.57 36.62
C PRO A 50 -6.90 6.98 37.00
N GLN A 51 -6.00 7.89 37.38
CA GLN A 51 -6.33 9.28 37.69
C GLN A 51 -6.95 10.04 36.51
N ALA A 52 -6.67 9.62 35.27
CA ALA A 52 -7.27 10.24 34.10
C ALA A 52 -8.77 9.92 34.00
N LEU A 53 -9.19 8.74 34.46
CA LEU A 53 -10.59 8.31 34.45
C LEU A 53 -11.44 9.06 35.49
N GLU A 54 -10.81 9.57 36.55
CA GLU A 54 -11.43 10.41 37.57
C GLU A 54 -11.48 11.90 37.16
N ASN A 55 -10.73 12.29 36.12
CA ASN A 55 -10.67 13.67 35.66
C ASN A 55 -11.84 13.99 34.71
N GLU A 56 -12.78 14.79 35.19
CA GLU A 56 -14.01 15.16 34.45
C GLU A 56 -13.73 15.82 33.09
N TRP A 57 -12.75 16.73 33.04
CA TRP A 57 -12.38 17.40 31.80
C TRP A 57 -11.85 16.39 30.77
N PHE A 58 -10.91 15.54 31.17
CA PHE A 58 -10.33 14.54 30.27
C PHE A 58 -11.39 13.56 29.77
N MET A 59 -12.25 13.04 30.66
CA MET A 59 -13.31 12.12 30.27
C MET A 59 -14.33 12.77 29.33
N THR A 60 -14.62 14.06 29.49
CA THR A 60 -15.45 14.83 28.55
C THR A 60 -14.78 14.87 27.17
N GLN A 61 -13.49 15.21 27.09
CA GLN A 61 -12.75 15.24 25.83
C GLN A 61 -12.65 13.86 25.18
N PHE A 62 -12.42 12.81 25.97
CA PHE A 62 -12.31 11.43 25.49
C PHE A 62 -13.63 10.92 24.93
N ASN A 63 -14.74 11.10 25.66
CA ASN A 63 -16.06 10.69 25.19
C ASN A 63 -16.45 11.42 23.90
N GLU A 64 -16.21 12.72 23.83
CA GLU A 64 -16.47 13.52 22.62
C GLU A 64 -15.61 13.07 21.44
N ALA A 65 -14.34 12.74 21.68
CA ALA A 65 -13.48 12.16 20.64
C ALA A 65 -14.01 10.82 20.13
N ILE A 66 -14.54 9.96 21.01
CA ILE A 66 -15.19 8.71 20.60
C ILE A 66 -16.45 8.97 19.77
N ASP A 67 -17.27 9.97 20.12
CA ASP A 67 -18.47 10.31 19.35
C ASP A 67 -18.13 10.85 17.95
N TYR A 68 -17.10 11.67 17.83
CA TYR A 68 -16.59 12.13 16.53
C TYR A 68 -15.99 10.99 15.71
N TYR A 69 -15.35 10.02 16.37
CA TYR A 69 -14.86 8.80 15.71
C TYR A 69 -16.05 7.94 15.20
N LYS A 70 -17.10 7.74 16.00
CA LYS A 70 -18.34 7.07 15.56
C LYS A 70 -18.94 7.74 14.32
N GLN A 71 -18.90 9.07 14.26
CA GLN A 71 -19.36 9.86 13.11
C GLN A 71 -18.41 9.89 11.91
N LYS A 72 -17.27 9.19 11.95
CA LYS A 72 -16.24 9.20 10.88
C LYS A 72 -15.68 10.60 10.58
N LYS A 73 -15.68 11.51 11.55
CA LYS A 73 -15.04 12.85 11.46
C LYS A 73 -13.52 12.75 11.48
N PHE A 74 -13.00 11.70 12.10
CA PHE A 74 -11.62 11.28 12.04
C PHE A 74 -11.55 9.78 12.35
N VAL A 75 -10.39 9.17 12.18
CA VAL A 75 -10.11 7.81 12.66
C VAL A 75 -8.81 7.77 13.46
N GLY A 76 -8.77 6.94 14.49
CA GLY A 76 -7.55 6.65 15.23
C GLY A 76 -6.61 5.69 14.48
N SER A 77 -5.80 4.95 15.23
CA SER A 77 -4.93 3.91 14.67
C SER A 77 -5.75 2.88 13.89
N GLN A 78 -5.37 2.66 12.63
CA GLN A 78 -5.96 1.61 11.81
C GLN A 78 -5.67 0.22 12.38
N ARG A 79 -4.54 0.08 13.11
CA ARG A 79 -4.27 -1.16 13.82
C ARG A 79 -5.25 -1.39 14.95
N ASN A 80 -5.75 -0.35 15.63
CA ASN A 80 -6.79 -0.52 16.65
C ASN A 80 -8.13 -0.98 16.06
N LEU A 81 -8.47 -0.54 14.84
CA LEU A 81 -9.58 -1.12 14.08
C LEU A 81 -9.34 -2.62 13.84
N GLN A 82 -8.16 -2.99 13.35
CA GLN A 82 -7.82 -4.35 12.97
C GLN A 82 -7.58 -5.34 14.14
N PHE A 83 -7.02 -4.86 15.25
CA PHE A 83 -6.50 -5.71 16.34
C PHE A 83 -7.09 -5.36 17.72
N GLY A 84 -7.85 -4.27 17.83
CA GLY A 84 -8.26 -3.73 19.12
C GLY A 84 -8.97 -4.74 20.04
N GLY A 85 -8.80 -4.53 21.34
CA GLY A 85 -9.13 -5.47 22.40
C GLY A 85 -7.87 -6.23 22.86
N GLU A 86 -8.05 -7.48 23.25
CA GLU A 86 -7.01 -8.30 23.89
C GLU A 86 -5.65 -8.34 23.16
N PRO A 87 -5.56 -8.46 21.82
CA PRO A 87 -4.26 -8.47 21.14
C PRO A 87 -3.41 -7.22 21.40
N VAL A 88 -4.04 -6.04 21.40
CA VAL A 88 -3.36 -4.76 21.66
C VAL A 88 -3.02 -4.61 23.14
N LEU A 89 -3.89 -5.06 24.04
CA LEU A 89 -3.63 -5.05 25.49
C LEU A 89 -2.46 -5.97 25.89
N LYS A 90 -2.22 -7.05 25.12
CA LYS A 90 -1.09 -7.97 25.33
C LYS A 90 0.23 -7.46 24.75
N SER A 91 0.19 -6.69 23.66
CA SER A 91 1.39 -6.19 22.99
C SER A 91 1.11 -4.83 22.36
N SER A 92 1.76 -3.81 22.92
CA SER A 92 1.62 -2.43 22.46
C SER A 92 2.01 -2.27 20.99
N ALA A 93 2.95 -3.07 20.48
CA ALA A 93 3.38 -3.04 19.09
C ALA A 93 2.21 -3.20 18.09
N LYS A 94 1.15 -3.92 18.49
CA LYS A 94 -0.06 -4.08 17.67
C LYS A 94 -0.94 -2.83 17.60
N SER A 95 -0.68 -1.79 18.39
CA SER A 95 -1.35 -0.48 18.29
C SER A 95 -0.69 0.42 17.23
N TYR A 96 0.58 0.16 16.90
CA TYR A 96 1.39 1.02 16.04
C TYR A 96 1.35 0.61 14.58
N ASN A 97 1.20 1.60 13.70
CA ASN A 97 1.22 1.37 12.26
C ASN A 97 2.64 1.18 11.72
N CYS A 98 3.59 2.00 12.19
CA CYS A 98 4.95 2.05 11.66
C CYS A 98 5.99 2.39 12.73
N SER A 99 7.25 2.04 12.44
CA SER A 99 8.44 2.28 13.25
C SER A 99 9.66 2.67 12.40
N TYR A 100 10.74 3.10 13.05
CA TYR A 100 12.04 3.34 12.41
C TYR A 100 13.23 2.96 13.32
N SER A 101 14.32 2.45 12.75
CA SER A 101 15.61 2.15 13.42
C SER A 101 16.81 2.27 12.46
N HIS A 102 18.02 2.10 12.99
CA HIS A 102 19.25 1.96 12.20
C HIS A 102 19.67 0.49 12.11
N CYS A 103 20.18 0.08 10.95
CA CYS A 103 20.78 -1.24 10.76
C CYS A 103 22.23 -1.24 11.28
N ASP A 104 22.39 -1.22 12.60
CA ASP A 104 23.68 -1.02 13.26
C ASP A 104 24.05 -2.06 14.33
N ARG A 105 23.17 -3.04 14.55
CA ARG A 105 23.34 -4.14 15.50
C ARG A 105 22.66 -5.40 14.97
N LEU A 106 23.13 -6.58 15.38
CA LEU A 106 22.60 -7.85 14.86
C LEU A 106 21.14 -8.09 15.24
N GLU A 107 20.71 -7.53 16.37
CA GLU A 107 19.36 -7.64 16.91
C GLU A 107 18.32 -6.95 16.03
N VAL A 108 18.71 -5.94 15.24
CA VAL A 108 17.77 -5.18 14.41
C VAL A 108 16.98 -6.08 13.44
N PHE A 109 17.60 -7.17 12.96
CA PHE A 109 16.95 -8.11 12.04
C PHE A 109 15.82 -8.89 12.71
N ARG A 110 16.04 -9.43 13.93
CA ARG A 110 14.97 -10.12 14.67
C ARG A 110 13.88 -9.16 15.15
N GLU A 111 14.27 -7.95 15.52
CA GLU A 111 13.33 -6.91 15.93
C GLU A 111 12.45 -6.48 14.75
N THR A 112 13.03 -6.40 13.54
CA THR A 112 12.29 -6.14 12.30
C THR A 112 11.29 -7.27 12.00
N GLU A 113 11.71 -8.54 12.04
CA GLU A 113 10.79 -9.69 11.86
C GLU A 113 9.63 -9.63 12.86
N TRP A 114 9.93 -9.40 14.15
CA TRP A 114 8.92 -9.32 15.21
C TRP A 114 7.93 -8.15 15.02
N LEU A 115 8.42 -6.97 14.61
CA LEU A 115 7.57 -5.81 14.31
C LEU A 115 6.67 -6.05 13.10
N LEU A 116 7.22 -6.62 12.02
CA LEU A 116 6.46 -6.96 10.83
C LEU A 116 5.37 -8.01 11.15
N LEU A 117 5.69 -9.07 11.90
CA LEU A 117 4.72 -10.07 12.39
C LEU A 117 3.69 -9.47 13.35
N SER A 118 4.05 -8.40 14.06
CA SER A 118 3.12 -7.61 14.87
C SER A 118 2.19 -6.72 14.03
N GLY A 119 2.43 -6.61 12.73
CA GLY A 119 1.67 -5.77 11.81
C GLY A 119 2.12 -4.32 11.79
N CYS A 120 3.32 -4.01 12.27
CA CYS A 120 3.94 -2.69 12.27
C CYS A 120 4.97 -2.61 11.14
N GLY A 121 4.85 -1.62 10.25
CA GLY A 121 5.81 -1.42 9.15
C GLY A 121 7.13 -0.82 9.65
N CYS A 122 8.25 -1.12 9.00
CA CYS A 122 9.58 -0.73 9.47
C CYS A 122 10.31 0.14 8.45
N GLY A 123 10.73 1.33 8.87
CA GLY A 123 11.79 2.08 8.19
C GLY A 123 13.15 1.69 8.77
N LEU A 124 14.17 1.51 7.94
CA LEU A 124 15.54 1.25 8.40
C LEU A 124 16.53 2.10 7.61
N SER A 125 17.56 2.61 8.28
CA SER A 125 18.75 3.11 7.60
C SER A 125 19.80 2.01 7.46
N VAL A 126 20.18 1.73 6.23
CA VAL A 126 21.30 0.87 5.82
C VAL A 126 22.47 1.70 5.27
N GLU A 127 22.48 3.01 5.57
CA GLU A 127 23.62 3.87 5.25
C GLU A 127 24.93 3.26 5.77
N GLN A 128 26.01 3.43 5.01
CA GLN A 128 27.28 2.74 5.28
C GLN A 128 27.79 2.92 6.72
N PRO A 129 27.73 4.12 7.34
CA PRO A 129 28.16 4.30 8.74
C PRO A 129 27.34 3.51 9.78
N HIS A 130 26.11 3.09 9.46
CA HIS A 130 25.33 2.19 10.31
C HIS A 130 25.73 0.73 10.08
N VAL A 131 25.79 0.30 8.82
CA VAL A 131 26.18 -1.08 8.46
C VAL A 131 27.60 -1.41 8.95
N ASP A 132 28.51 -0.43 8.97
CA ASP A 132 29.87 -0.57 9.48
C ASP A 132 29.95 -0.86 11.00
N LYS A 133 28.86 -0.66 11.75
CA LYS A 133 28.78 -1.02 13.17
C LYS A 133 28.42 -2.48 13.40
N LEU A 134 27.90 -3.18 12.38
CA LEU A 134 27.64 -4.61 12.49
C LEU A 134 28.92 -5.40 12.80
N PRO A 135 28.83 -6.50 13.57
CA PRO A 135 29.96 -7.39 13.79
C PRO A 135 30.52 -7.90 12.45
N PRO A 136 31.83 -8.18 12.37
CA PRO A 136 32.41 -8.74 11.15
C PRO A 136 31.83 -10.12 10.85
N LEU A 137 31.66 -10.41 9.56
CA LEU A 137 31.27 -11.73 9.07
C LEU A 137 32.42 -12.71 9.34
N LEU A 138 32.11 -13.88 9.88
CA LEU A 138 33.08 -14.94 10.12
C LEU A 138 33.55 -15.57 8.80
N THR A 139 34.84 -15.93 8.76
CA THR A 139 35.42 -16.71 7.65
C THR A 139 34.93 -18.15 7.66
N ALA A 140 35.11 -18.85 6.54
CA ALA A 140 34.74 -20.26 6.42
C ALA A 140 35.45 -21.14 7.46
N GLU A 141 36.67 -20.79 7.86
CA GLU A 141 37.48 -21.47 8.87
C GLU A 141 36.95 -21.23 10.29
N GLU A 142 36.47 -20.01 10.57
CA GLU A 142 35.92 -19.63 11.88
C GLU A 142 34.53 -20.19 12.15
N LEU A 143 33.76 -20.50 11.09
CA LEU A 143 32.44 -21.12 11.21
C LEU A 143 32.54 -22.51 11.85
N ASN A 144 31.78 -22.71 12.94
CA ASN A 144 31.68 -23.99 13.62
C ASN A 144 31.15 -25.07 12.67
N LYS A 145 31.78 -26.25 12.71
CA LYS A 145 31.42 -27.42 11.88
C LYS A 145 30.37 -28.31 12.53
N GLU A 146 30.20 -28.20 13.85
CA GLU A 146 29.14 -28.90 14.56
C GLU A 146 27.76 -28.29 14.26
N SER A 147 26.75 -29.15 14.30
CA SER A 147 25.35 -28.76 14.15
C SER A 147 24.57 -29.09 15.41
N GLU A 148 23.51 -28.34 15.67
CA GLU A 148 22.58 -28.57 16.78
C GLU A 148 21.13 -28.48 16.31
N ALA A 149 20.23 -29.22 16.94
CA ALA A 149 18.81 -29.06 16.70
C ALA A 149 18.30 -27.79 17.39
N TYR A 150 17.48 -27.00 16.69
CA TYR A 150 16.86 -25.79 17.22
C TYR A 150 15.34 -25.86 16.97
N VAL A 151 14.56 -26.13 18.02
CA VAL A 151 13.10 -26.18 17.96
C VAL A 151 12.55 -24.76 17.98
N ILE A 152 11.80 -24.39 16.95
CA ILE A 152 11.21 -23.06 16.83
C ILE A 152 9.88 -23.02 17.58
N GLY A 153 9.75 -22.08 18.52
CA GLY A 153 8.49 -21.88 19.25
C GLY A 153 7.36 -21.36 18.36
N ASP A 154 6.11 -21.75 18.69
CA ASP A 154 4.89 -21.33 17.98
C ASP A 154 4.43 -19.90 18.34
N SER A 155 5.35 -18.95 18.24
CA SER A 155 5.11 -17.53 18.50
C SER A 155 5.89 -16.63 17.54
N ILE A 156 5.52 -15.34 17.49
CA ILE A 156 6.23 -14.37 16.66
C ILE A 156 7.66 -14.13 17.17
N GLU A 157 7.88 -14.28 18.48
CA GLU A 157 9.20 -14.27 19.11
C GLU A 157 10.02 -15.48 18.67
N GLY A 158 9.45 -16.69 18.68
CA GLY A 158 10.14 -17.89 18.21
C GLY A 158 10.60 -17.80 16.75
N TRP A 159 9.75 -17.21 15.89
CA TRP A 159 10.11 -16.95 14.49
C TRP A 159 11.27 -15.95 14.37
N ALA A 160 11.20 -14.84 15.10
CA ALA A 160 12.24 -13.83 15.11
C ALA A 160 13.56 -14.32 15.72
N ASP A 161 13.51 -15.14 16.77
CA ASP A 161 14.70 -15.74 17.41
C ASP A 161 15.35 -16.80 16.51
N ALA A 162 14.59 -17.51 15.68
CA ALA A 162 15.16 -18.42 14.67
C ALA A 162 16.01 -17.66 13.63
N ILE A 163 15.54 -16.48 13.19
CA ILE A 163 16.31 -15.58 12.31
C ILE A 163 17.59 -15.12 13.02
N HIS A 164 17.47 -14.70 14.29
CA HIS A 164 18.63 -14.28 15.07
C HIS A 164 19.66 -15.40 15.23
N ARG A 165 19.21 -16.62 15.54
CA ARG A 165 20.08 -17.79 15.67
C ARG A 165 20.84 -18.11 14.40
N LEU A 166 20.20 -17.95 13.23
CA LEU A 166 20.87 -18.09 11.95
C LEU A 166 21.97 -17.04 11.78
N LEU A 167 21.69 -15.78 12.11
CA LEU A 167 22.66 -14.70 12.02
C LEU A 167 23.83 -14.91 12.99
N GLU A 168 23.57 -15.27 14.25
CA GLU A 168 24.61 -15.56 15.23
C GLU A 168 25.64 -16.59 14.72
N TYR A 169 25.20 -17.62 13.98
CA TYR A 169 26.10 -18.60 13.39
C TYR A 169 27.14 -17.99 12.44
N PHE A 170 26.79 -16.92 11.73
CA PHE A 170 27.67 -16.25 10.78
C PHE A 170 28.48 -15.09 11.38
N PHE A 171 28.12 -14.59 12.56
CA PHE A 171 28.69 -13.38 13.15
C PHE A 171 29.32 -13.58 14.54
N VAL A 172 29.01 -14.68 15.24
CA VAL A 172 29.46 -14.94 16.61
C VAL A 172 30.24 -16.26 16.67
N ALA A 173 31.54 -16.17 16.96
CA ALA A 173 32.43 -17.32 16.99
C ALA A 173 31.97 -18.38 18.02
N GLY A 174 32.12 -19.66 17.66
CA GLY A 174 31.77 -20.80 18.51
C GLY A 174 30.29 -21.22 18.45
N VAL A 175 29.40 -20.39 17.88
CA VAL A 175 27.99 -20.75 17.66
C VAL A 175 27.90 -21.97 16.73
N LYS A 176 27.18 -23.01 17.16
CA LYS A 176 26.92 -24.21 16.35
C LYS A 176 25.93 -23.89 15.23
N LYS A 177 26.02 -24.65 14.13
CA LYS A 177 25.11 -24.50 13.00
C LYS A 177 23.69 -24.96 13.40
N PRO A 178 22.66 -24.10 13.36
CA PRO A 178 21.31 -24.51 13.71
C PRO A 178 20.68 -25.39 12.61
N VAL A 179 20.08 -26.49 13.03
CA VAL A 179 19.18 -27.35 12.26
C VAL A 179 17.78 -27.10 12.78
N PHE A 180 17.02 -26.30 12.04
CA PHE A 180 15.70 -25.83 12.46
C PHE A 180 14.65 -26.94 12.42
N ASP A 181 13.97 -27.12 13.55
CA ASP A 181 12.81 -27.98 13.70
C ASP A 181 11.55 -27.12 13.79
N TYR A 182 10.62 -27.36 12.86
CA TYR A 182 9.37 -26.60 12.69
C TYR A 182 8.16 -27.32 13.29
N SER A 183 8.35 -28.47 13.95
CA SER A 183 7.28 -29.36 14.42
C SER A 183 6.29 -28.70 15.38
N GLU A 184 6.76 -27.76 16.20
CA GLU A 184 5.91 -27.03 17.15
C GLU A 184 5.09 -25.90 16.49
N ILE A 185 5.45 -25.44 15.30
CA ILE A 185 4.73 -24.36 14.63
C ILE A 185 3.38 -24.86 14.12
N ARG A 186 2.30 -24.16 14.46
CA ARG A 186 0.95 -24.54 14.06
C ARG A 186 0.80 -24.65 12.53
N PRO A 187 0.01 -25.62 12.04
CA PRO A 187 -0.18 -25.85 10.61
C PRO A 187 -1.00 -24.74 9.95
N LYS A 188 -0.93 -24.68 8.61
CA LYS A 188 -1.78 -23.82 7.79
C LYS A 188 -3.26 -24.09 8.09
N GLY A 189 -4.06 -23.04 8.25
CA GLY A 189 -5.48 -23.14 8.60
C GLY A 189 -5.79 -23.06 10.09
N ALA A 190 -4.80 -23.24 10.98
CA ALA A 190 -5.01 -23.10 12.42
C ALA A 190 -5.33 -21.64 12.82
N LYS A 191 -6.01 -21.44 13.96
CA LYS A 191 -6.32 -20.08 14.44
C LYS A 191 -5.13 -19.44 15.17
N ILE A 192 -4.86 -18.16 14.89
CA ILE A 192 -3.96 -17.27 15.65
C ILE A 192 -4.81 -16.40 16.58
N ALA A 193 -4.55 -16.50 17.89
CA ALA A 193 -5.29 -15.77 18.93
C ALA A 193 -6.83 -15.91 18.81
N GLY A 194 -7.30 -17.07 18.30
CA GLY A 194 -8.72 -17.33 18.04
C GLY A 194 -9.34 -16.53 16.89
N ARG A 195 -8.56 -15.68 16.19
CA ARG A 195 -9.08 -14.67 15.25
C ARG A 195 -8.56 -14.82 13.82
N PHE A 196 -7.25 -14.92 13.63
CA PHE A 196 -6.64 -14.94 12.28
C PHE A 196 -6.32 -16.38 11.85
N ILE A 197 -6.14 -16.60 10.54
CA ILE A 197 -5.75 -17.91 10.01
C ILE A 197 -4.23 -17.96 9.86
N ALA A 198 -3.62 -18.99 10.46
CA ALA A 198 -2.20 -19.26 10.35
C ALA A 198 -1.84 -19.79 8.95
N PRO A 199 -0.70 -19.39 8.38
CA PRO A 199 -0.27 -19.85 7.08
C PRO A 199 0.56 -21.14 7.10
N GLY A 200 0.98 -21.60 8.27
CA GLY A 200 1.96 -22.66 8.44
C GLY A 200 3.42 -22.18 8.41
N PRO A 201 4.39 -23.09 8.60
CA PRO A 201 5.81 -22.76 8.78
C PRO A 201 6.58 -22.44 7.49
N ASP A 202 5.99 -22.68 6.32
CA ASP A 202 6.73 -22.70 5.05
C ASP A 202 7.35 -21.34 4.71
N GLY A 203 6.65 -20.23 5.01
CA GLY A 203 7.16 -18.87 4.80
C GLY A 203 8.47 -18.62 5.53
N LEU A 204 8.51 -18.95 6.82
CA LEU A 204 9.72 -18.82 7.65
C LEU A 204 10.84 -19.74 7.14
N ARG A 205 10.51 -20.97 6.75
CA ARG A 205 11.49 -21.92 6.20
C ARG A 205 12.18 -21.36 4.95
N LEU A 206 11.39 -20.88 3.99
CA LEU A 206 11.88 -20.26 2.75
C LEU A 206 12.76 -19.03 3.03
N ALA A 207 12.37 -18.17 3.98
CA ALA A 207 13.15 -17.00 4.35
C ALA A 207 14.51 -17.38 4.98
N LEU A 208 14.51 -18.31 5.95
CA LEU A 208 15.74 -18.82 6.56
C LEU A 208 16.69 -19.46 5.53
N ASP A 209 16.16 -20.21 4.57
CA ASP A 209 16.96 -20.84 3.52
C ASP A 209 17.60 -19.80 2.59
N ARG A 210 16.85 -18.76 2.19
CA ARG A 210 17.35 -17.67 1.35
C ARG A 210 18.40 -16.81 2.06
N ILE A 211 18.14 -16.43 3.31
CA ILE A 211 19.11 -15.69 4.14
C ILE A 211 20.38 -16.52 4.33
N ARG A 212 20.25 -17.82 4.63
CA ARG A 212 21.42 -18.71 4.76
C ARG A 212 22.21 -18.80 3.46
N ALA A 213 21.55 -18.88 2.31
CA ALA A 213 22.22 -18.93 1.01
C ALA A 213 23.01 -17.64 0.74
N LEU A 214 22.41 -16.46 1.00
CA LEU A 214 23.07 -15.17 0.89
C LEU A 214 24.31 -15.08 1.78
N LEU A 215 24.18 -15.40 3.07
CA LEU A 215 25.29 -15.35 4.03
C LEU A 215 26.41 -16.33 3.68
N LYS A 216 26.07 -17.54 3.21
CA LYS A 216 27.07 -18.50 2.72
C LYS A 216 27.81 -17.98 1.49
N GLY A 217 27.12 -17.33 0.57
CA GLY A 217 27.73 -16.70 -0.60
C GLY A 217 28.75 -15.64 -0.17
N ALA A 218 28.34 -14.73 0.72
CA ALA A 218 29.21 -13.70 1.27
C ALA A 218 30.48 -14.27 1.93
N VAL A 219 30.34 -15.33 2.74
CA VAL A 219 31.48 -16.03 3.35
C VAL A 219 32.38 -16.68 2.29
N ALA A 220 31.79 -17.34 1.29
CA ALA A 220 32.56 -18.00 0.22
C ALA A 220 33.35 -17.01 -0.64
N ASP A 221 32.81 -15.80 -0.83
CA ASP A 221 33.47 -14.69 -1.51
C ASP A 221 34.55 -14.00 -0.65
N GLY A 222 34.79 -14.48 0.58
CA GLY A 222 35.79 -13.94 1.49
C GLY A 222 35.42 -12.57 2.07
N GLN A 223 34.14 -12.20 2.06
CA GLN A 223 33.68 -10.94 2.61
C GLN A 223 33.85 -10.92 4.14
N LYS A 224 34.24 -9.76 4.68
CA LYS A 224 34.35 -9.53 6.13
C LYS A 224 33.19 -8.73 6.70
N ARG A 225 32.36 -8.14 5.84
CA ARG A 225 31.22 -7.28 6.16
C ARG A 225 30.18 -7.47 5.06
N LEU A 226 28.92 -7.34 5.42
CA LEU A 226 27.84 -7.26 4.44
C LEU A 226 27.80 -5.87 3.81
N SER A 227 27.40 -5.80 2.54
CA SER A 227 27.03 -4.52 1.90
C SER A 227 25.66 -4.04 2.38
N ALA A 228 25.37 -2.75 2.15
CA ALA A 228 24.05 -2.19 2.41
C ALA A 228 22.94 -2.93 1.66
N LEU A 229 23.20 -3.37 0.42
CA LEU A 229 22.25 -4.15 -0.36
C LEU A 229 22.04 -5.55 0.22
N GLN A 230 23.09 -6.23 0.68
CA GLN A 230 22.94 -7.53 1.34
C GLN A 230 22.13 -7.42 2.65
N CYS A 231 22.36 -6.40 3.46
CA CYS A 231 21.52 -6.12 4.64
C CYS A 231 20.06 -5.88 4.23
N THR A 232 19.85 -5.13 3.15
CA THR A 232 18.52 -4.85 2.59
C THR A 232 17.83 -6.12 2.08
N ASP A 233 18.55 -7.00 1.37
CA ASP A 233 18.02 -8.26 0.86
C ASP A 233 17.64 -9.23 2.01
N ILE A 234 18.41 -9.24 3.11
CA ILE A 234 18.02 -9.97 4.33
C ILE A 234 16.68 -9.43 4.86
N ILE A 235 16.57 -8.11 5.04
CA ILE A 235 15.34 -7.44 5.52
C ILE A 235 14.16 -7.73 4.58
N ALA A 236 14.38 -7.76 3.27
CA ALA A 236 13.36 -8.09 2.29
C ALA A 236 12.85 -9.55 2.43
N HIS A 237 13.74 -10.49 2.74
CA HIS A 237 13.35 -11.88 3.01
C HIS A 237 12.59 -12.05 4.33
N LEU A 238 12.83 -11.20 5.34
CA LEU A 238 11.99 -11.13 6.53
C LEU A 238 10.54 -10.77 6.15
N ALA A 239 10.36 -9.77 5.29
CA ALA A 239 9.02 -9.42 4.82
C ALA A 239 8.29 -10.55 4.06
N ASP A 240 9.02 -11.40 3.31
CA ASP A 240 8.45 -12.60 2.67
C ASP A 240 7.98 -13.66 3.70
N SER A 241 8.70 -13.81 4.81
CA SER A 241 8.30 -14.68 5.95
C SER A 241 6.92 -14.27 6.50
N VAL A 242 6.70 -12.97 6.68
CA VAL A 242 5.47 -12.39 7.24
C VAL A 242 4.28 -12.43 6.28
N LEU A 243 4.52 -12.47 4.97
CA LEU A 243 3.48 -12.33 3.93
C LEU A 243 2.54 -13.52 3.66
N SER A 244 2.98 -14.77 3.47
CA SER A 244 3.74 -15.55 4.42
C SER A 244 2.81 -15.86 5.60
N GLY A 245 3.14 -15.30 6.75
CA GLY A 245 2.42 -15.13 8.04
C GLY A 245 0.89 -14.94 8.10
N GLY A 246 0.18 -14.70 6.99
CA GLY A 246 -1.25 -14.32 7.02
C GLY A 246 -1.50 -12.89 7.54
N VAL A 247 -0.45 -12.09 7.70
CA VAL A 247 -0.50 -10.67 8.06
C VAL A 247 -0.48 -9.83 6.76
N ARG A 248 -1.22 -8.71 6.74
CA ARG A 248 -1.29 -7.78 5.58
C ARG A 248 0.11 -7.40 5.10
N ARG A 249 0.28 -7.16 3.79
CA ARG A 249 1.53 -6.71 3.14
C ARG A 249 2.45 -5.90 4.06
N SER A 250 3.61 -6.50 4.39
CA SER A 250 4.73 -5.86 5.08
C SER A 250 5.10 -4.55 4.38
N ALA A 251 5.31 -3.48 5.15
CA ALA A 251 5.70 -2.18 4.64
C ALA A 251 7.11 -1.87 5.11
N LEU A 252 8.04 -1.73 4.16
CA LEU A 252 9.45 -1.45 4.42
C LEU A 252 9.88 -0.18 3.67
N MET A 253 10.65 0.66 4.37
CA MET A 253 11.41 1.78 3.78
C MET A 253 12.87 1.63 4.13
N ILE A 254 13.73 1.77 3.13
CA ILE A 254 15.16 1.66 3.28
C ILE A 254 15.80 3.00 2.94
N LEU A 255 16.49 3.59 3.91
CA LEU A 255 17.31 4.78 3.70
C LEU A 255 18.76 4.34 3.50
N PHE A 256 19.39 4.80 2.43
CA PHE A 256 20.76 4.40 2.08
C PHE A 256 21.63 5.63 1.75
N SER A 257 22.95 5.41 1.73
CA SER A 257 23.93 6.46 1.45
C SER A 257 23.80 6.94 0.00
N PRO A 258 23.68 8.24 -0.27
CA PRO A 258 23.44 8.77 -1.64
C PRO A 258 24.43 8.30 -2.70
N GLU A 259 25.67 8.02 -2.32
CA GLU A 259 26.77 7.61 -3.20
C GLU A 259 26.80 6.10 -3.47
N ASP A 260 25.95 5.31 -2.82
CA ASP A 260 25.91 3.85 -2.95
C ASP A 260 25.27 3.43 -4.28
N SER A 261 26.12 3.27 -5.30
CA SER A 261 25.70 2.86 -6.64
C SER A 261 25.05 1.47 -6.70
N GLU A 262 25.36 0.57 -5.76
CA GLU A 262 24.76 -0.76 -5.70
C GLU A 262 23.29 -0.63 -5.26
N MET A 263 23.03 0.19 -4.24
CA MET A 263 21.66 0.49 -3.79
C MET A 263 20.85 1.27 -4.84
N VAL A 264 21.43 2.33 -5.45
CA VAL A 264 20.74 3.12 -6.49
C VAL A 264 20.22 2.25 -7.62
N ASN A 265 21.02 1.27 -8.06
CA ASN A 265 20.71 0.44 -9.23
C ASN A 265 20.08 -0.92 -8.89
N CYS A 266 19.80 -1.22 -7.61
CA CYS A 266 19.37 -2.56 -7.21
C CYS A 266 18.00 -3.00 -7.77
N LYS A 267 17.22 -2.03 -8.27
CA LYS A 267 15.93 -2.20 -8.96
C LYS A 267 15.96 -1.70 -10.42
N HIS A 268 17.12 -1.75 -11.05
CA HIS A 268 17.24 -1.50 -12.49
C HIS A 268 17.24 -2.82 -13.28
N GLY A 269 16.75 -2.80 -14.51
CA GLY A 269 16.70 -3.99 -15.39
C GLY A 269 15.69 -5.07 -14.94
N ASP A 270 16.02 -6.35 -15.17
CA ASP A 270 15.14 -7.51 -14.87
C ASP A 270 15.24 -7.99 -13.40
N TRP A 271 15.25 -7.04 -12.47
CA TRP A 271 15.30 -7.35 -11.04
C TRP A 271 14.03 -8.05 -10.55
N PHE A 272 12.88 -7.82 -11.18
CA PHE A 272 11.62 -8.47 -10.81
C PHE A 272 11.69 -10.00 -10.92
N THR A 273 12.44 -10.51 -11.90
CA THR A 273 12.63 -11.96 -12.10
C THR A 273 13.82 -12.48 -11.31
N THR A 274 14.94 -11.75 -11.32
CA THR A 274 16.20 -12.20 -10.72
C THR A 274 16.29 -11.98 -9.21
N ASN A 275 15.63 -10.94 -8.70
CA ASN A 275 15.65 -10.50 -7.31
C ASN A 275 14.24 -10.08 -6.82
N PRO A 276 13.23 -10.98 -6.91
CA PRO A 276 11.83 -10.64 -6.65
C PRO A 276 11.56 -10.15 -5.22
N GLN A 277 12.41 -10.50 -4.25
CA GLN A 277 12.32 -9.99 -2.88
C GLN A 277 12.44 -8.47 -2.80
N ARG A 278 13.11 -7.82 -3.76
CA ARG A 278 13.29 -6.36 -3.74
C ARG A 278 11.99 -5.59 -3.93
N ALA A 279 10.91 -6.27 -4.35
CA ALA A 279 9.56 -5.70 -4.38
C ALA A 279 8.94 -5.50 -2.98
N ARG A 280 9.63 -5.89 -1.89
CA ARG A 280 9.14 -5.79 -0.51
C ARG A 280 9.47 -4.48 0.18
N PHE A 281 10.36 -3.66 -0.38
CA PHE A 281 10.72 -2.37 0.18
C PHE A 281 10.63 -1.26 -0.87
N ASN A 282 10.37 -0.05 -0.41
CA ASN A 282 10.74 1.17 -1.15
C ASN A 282 12.07 1.67 -0.59
N MET A 283 12.83 2.43 -1.38
CA MET A 283 14.11 2.96 -0.94
C MET A 283 14.25 4.43 -1.27
N SER A 284 14.94 5.18 -0.42
CA SER A 284 15.27 6.58 -0.66
C SER A 284 16.72 6.87 -0.30
N ALA A 285 17.38 7.70 -1.09
CA ALA A 285 18.68 8.25 -0.74
C ALA A 285 18.53 9.25 0.41
N ALA A 286 19.33 9.13 1.46
CA ALA A 286 19.29 10.01 2.62
C ALA A 286 20.20 11.23 2.42
N LEU A 287 19.61 12.39 2.12
CA LEU A 287 20.29 13.62 1.73
C LEU A 287 20.44 14.57 2.93
N ASN A 288 21.67 14.82 3.36
CA ASN A 288 21.97 15.83 4.39
C ASN A 288 21.96 17.23 3.77
N ARG A 289 21.08 18.11 4.24
CA ARG A 289 20.99 19.49 3.73
C ARG A 289 22.32 20.22 3.92
N GLY A 290 22.80 20.86 2.85
CA GLY A 290 24.07 21.59 2.84
C GLY A 290 25.34 20.73 2.66
N GLU A 291 25.22 19.40 2.63
CA GLU A 291 26.37 18.48 2.44
C GLU A 291 26.33 17.74 1.10
N VAL A 292 25.20 17.75 0.40
CA VAL A 292 25.02 17.05 -0.88
C VAL A 292 25.44 17.93 -2.04
N ASP A 293 26.26 17.40 -2.94
CA ASP A 293 26.59 18.04 -4.21
C ASP A 293 25.41 18.01 -5.18
N ARG A 294 25.19 19.11 -5.91
CA ARG A 294 24.10 19.21 -6.89
C ARG A 294 24.16 18.14 -7.98
N SER A 295 25.35 17.79 -8.45
CA SER A 295 25.54 16.76 -9.48
C SER A 295 25.13 15.37 -9.01
N LEU A 296 25.40 15.03 -7.75
CA LEU A 296 24.95 13.78 -7.14
C LEU A 296 23.42 13.75 -7.04
N TYR A 297 22.82 14.84 -6.55
CA TYR A 297 21.37 14.99 -6.52
C TYR A 297 20.72 14.82 -7.90
N GLU A 298 21.25 15.49 -8.94
CA GLU A 298 20.74 15.39 -10.31
C GLU A 298 20.84 13.96 -10.84
N SER A 299 21.92 13.24 -10.52
CA SER A 299 22.07 11.83 -10.91
C SER A 299 21.05 10.90 -10.24
N LEU A 300 20.75 11.13 -8.95
CA LEU A 300 19.73 10.39 -8.21
C LEU A 300 18.32 10.69 -8.72
N PHE A 301 18.07 11.96 -9.04
CA PHE A 301 16.81 12.40 -9.62
C PHE A 301 16.56 11.76 -10.99
N GLU A 302 17.59 11.67 -11.83
CA GLU A 302 17.52 10.98 -13.13
C GLU A 302 17.31 9.46 -12.95
N ALA A 303 18.00 8.82 -12.00
CA ALA A 303 17.75 7.41 -11.68
C ALA A 303 16.26 7.20 -11.31
N MET A 304 15.71 8.03 -10.42
CA MET A 304 14.30 7.98 -10.06
C MET A 304 13.37 8.21 -11.26
N ARG A 305 13.69 9.17 -12.14
CA ARG A 305 12.92 9.42 -13.37
C ARG A 305 12.79 8.16 -14.23
N THR A 306 13.84 7.34 -14.29
CA THR A 306 13.86 6.13 -15.13
C THR A 306 13.19 4.91 -14.49
N SER A 307 13.36 4.69 -13.18
CA SER A 307 12.88 3.47 -12.49
C SER A 307 11.76 3.68 -11.46
N GLY A 308 11.46 4.93 -11.07
CA GLY A 308 10.57 5.27 -9.95
C GLY A 308 11.21 5.12 -8.56
N ASP A 309 12.41 4.54 -8.49
CA ASP A 309 13.29 4.42 -7.33
C ASP A 309 14.71 4.91 -7.74
N PRO A 310 15.55 5.40 -6.82
CA PRO A 310 15.25 5.64 -5.41
C PRO A 310 14.44 6.93 -5.20
N GLY A 311 13.63 7.00 -4.14
CA GLY A 311 13.10 8.26 -3.63
C GLY A 311 14.19 9.17 -3.04
N LEU A 312 13.82 10.38 -2.62
CA LEU A 312 14.74 11.33 -1.98
C LEU A 312 14.23 11.68 -0.59
N TYR A 313 15.12 11.64 0.40
CA TYR A 313 14.80 11.98 1.78
C TYR A 313 15.78 13.04 2.33
N TRP A 314 15.33 14.29 2.39
CA TRP A 314 16.11 15.41 2.92
C TRP A 314 16.00 15.52 4.44
N ARG A 315 17.15 15.65 5.12
CA ARG A 315 17.22 15.78 6.58
C ARG A 315 18.27 16.80 7.03
N ASP A 316 18.07 17.35 8.23
CA ASP A 316 18.95 18.35 8.84
C ASP A 316 20.08 17.72 9.68
N LYS A 317 19.97 16.43 10.00
CA LYS A 317 20.89 15.72 10.87
C LYS A 317 21.04 14.27 10.44
N PHE A 318 22.29 13.80 10.34
CA PHE A 318 22.60 12.39 10.12
C PHE A 318 21.91 11.47 11.14
N GLY A 319 21.44 10.31 10.70
CA GLY A 319 20.71 9.35 11.53
C GLY A 319 19.22 9.66 11.69
N VAL A 320 18.76 10.87 11.33
CA VAL A 320 17.32 11.11 11.19
C VAL A 320 16.79 10.32 9.99
N GLY A 321 15.67 9.63 10.17
CA GLY A 321 15.00 8.92 9.09
C GLY A 321 13.49 8.92 9.25
N CYS A 322 12.81 7.99 8.60
CA CYS A 322 11.35 8.01 8.50
C CYS A 322 10.71 6.62 8.48
N ASN A 323 9.40 6.58 8.75
CA ASN A 323 8.58 5.38 8.56
C ASN A 323 8.34 5.06 7.06
N PRO A 324 7.72 3.90 6.73
CA PRO A 324 7.48 3.49 5.35
C PRO A 324 6.80 4.48 4.40
N CYS A 325 5.98 5.38 4.94
CA CYS A 325 5.25 6.38 4.15
C CYS A 325 5.92 7.77 4.15
N CYS A 326 7.09 7.91 4.81
CA CYS A 326 7.86 9.15 4.89
C CYS A 326 7.13 10.36 5.50
N GLU A 327 6.05 10.19 6.27
CA GLU A 327 5.33 11.31 6.91
C GLU A 327 5.83 11.66 8.32
N ILE A 328 6.53 10.74 9.00
CA ILE A 328 7.07 10.97 10.34
C ILE A 328 8.59 10.95 10.31
N GLY A 329 9.20 11.97 10.92
CA GLY A 329 10.64 12.02 11.18
C GLY A 329 10.97 11.38 12.51
N PHE A 330 11.98 10.51 12.51
CA PHE A 330 12.44 9.75 13.67
C PHE A 330 13.94 9.89 13.90
N PHE A 331 14.34 9.77 15.17
CA PHE A 331 15.72 9.65 15.60
C PHE A 331 15.82 8.53 16.65
N PRO A 332 16.17 7.30 16.24
CA PRO A 332 15.96 6.09 17.04
C PRO A 332 17.12 5.81 18.00
N THR A 333 17.63 6.86 18.65
CA THR A 333 18.75 6.77 19.60
C THR A 333 18.33 7.39 20.92
N ASP A 334 18.55 6.69 22.03
CA ASP A 334 18.22 7.18 23.35
C ASP A 334 19.27 8.21 23.85
N LYS A 335 19.02 8.76 25.05
CA LYS A 335 19.91 9.76 25.65
C LYS A 335 21.33 9.26 25.97
N ASN A 336 21.54 7.94 26.03
CA ASN A 336 22.84 7.32 26.31
C ASN A 336 23.62 7.03 25.01
N GLY A 337 22.98 7.19 23.84
CA GLY A 337 23.58 6.86 22.55
C GLY A 337 23.23 5.46 22.04
N ASP A 338 22.36 4.72 22.74
CA ASP A 338 21.96 3.37 22.34
C ASP A 338 20.84 3.43 21.30
N THR A 339 20.99 2.67 20.22
CA THR A 339 19.98 2.56 19.16
C THR A 339 18.85 1.62 19.57
N GLY A 340 17.62 2.06 19.35
CA GLY A 340 16.40 1.26 19.53
C GLY A 340 15.43 1.49 18.37
N TRP A 341 14.14 1.45 18.66
CA TRP A 341 13.08 1.80 17.71
C TRP A 341 12.32 3.02 18.18
N GLN A 342 11.95 3.89 17.23
CA GLN A 342 10.95 4.93 17.48
C GLN A 342 9.68 4.60 16.70
N VAL A 343 8.53 4.98 17.27
CA VAL A 343 7.19 4.70 16.75
C VAL A 343 6.32 5.94 16.85
N CYS A 344 5.21 5.98 16.12
CA CYS A 344 4.26 7.10 16.14
C CYS A 344 2.80 6.66 16.29
N ASN A 345 2.00 7.46 16.98
CA ASN A 345 0.57 7.24 17.17
C ASN A 345 -0.25 8.13 16.22
N LEU A 346 -0.68 7.56 15.11
CA LEU A 346 -1.39 8.32 14.08
C LEU A 346 -2.90 8.40 14.34
N ALA A 347 -3.47 9.55 13.99
CA ALA A 347 -4.90 9.74 13.75
C ALA A 347 -5.06 10.46 12.40
N SER A 348 -6.17 10.24 11.69
CA SER A 348 -6.47 10.93 10.42
C SER A 348 -7.80 11.66 10.52
N ILE A 349 -7.72 12.99 10.42
CA ILE A 349 -8.86 13.89 10.24
C ILE A 349 -9.48 13.63 8.86
N ASN A 350 -10.81 13.58 8.82
CA ASN A 350 -11.56 13.48 7.58
C ASN A 350 -11.74 14.87 6.94
N GLY A 351 -10.92 15.19 5.95
CA GLY A 351 -10.96 16.51 5.30
C GLY A 351 -12.29 16.86 4.65
N LEU A 352 -13.11 15.87 4.26
CA LEU A 352 -14.48 16.10 3.77
C LEU A 352 -15.40 16.68 4.84
N GLU A 353 -15.15 16.37 6.11
CA GLU A 353 -15.96 16.81 7.24
C GLU A 353 -15.49 18.15 7.83
N CYS A 354 -14.39 18.71 7.32
CA CYS A 354 -13.89 20.04 7.67
C CYS A 354 -14.64 21.13 6.90
N THR A 355 -15.95 21.24 7.12
CA THR A 355 -16.84 22.14 6.37
C THR A 355 -16.76 23.60 6.81
N THR A 356 -16.32 23.86 8.05
CA THR A 356 -16.09 25.19 8.60
C THR A 356 -14.80 25.21 9.40
N GLU A 357 -14.26 26.41 9.65
CA GLU A 357 -13.09 26.61 10.50
C GLU A 357 -13.31 26.07 11.92
N GLU A 358 -14.46 26.36 12.54
CA GLU A 358 -14.79 25.90 13.90
C GLU A 358 -14.88 24.37 13.99
N GLU A 359 -15.54 23.73 13.02
CA GLU A 359 -15.64 22.27 12.94
C GLU A 359 -14.25 21.64 12.76
N PHE A 360 -13.41 22.21 11.89
CA PHE A 360 -12.04 21.73 11.72
C PHE A 360 -11.24 21.78 13.03
N TYR A 361 -11.31 22.88 13.78
CA TYR A 361 -10.64 22.98 15.08
C TYR A 361 -11.17 21.99 16.12
N LYS A 362 -12.48 21.74 16.10
CA LYS A 362 -13.10 20.73 16.97
C LYS A 362 -12.60 19.32 16.66
N ILE A 363 -12.53 18.97 15.37
CA ILE A 363 -11.98 17.69 14.92
C ILE A 363 -10.49 17.58 15.29
N CYS A 364 -9.71 18.65 15.17
CA CYS A 364 -8.31 18.70 15.60
C CYS A 364 -8.13 18.31 17.07
N ARG A 365 -8.94 18.89 17.98
CA ARG A 365 -8.89 18.54 19.40
C ARG A 365 -9.31 17.09 19.65
N CYS A 366 -10.39 16.62 19.02
CA CYS A 366 -10.85 15.23 19.18
C CYS A 366 -9.79 14.22 18.71
N ALA A 367 -9.19 14.44 17.53
CA ALA A 367 -8.14 13.59 16.99
C ALA A 367 -6.88 13.60 17.88
N SER A 368 -6.50 14.78 18.40
CA SER A 368 -5.36 14.91 19.33
C SER A 368 -5.59 14.17 20.65
N THR A 369 -6.80 14.25 21.22
CA THR A 369 -7.16 13.50 22.43
C THR A 369 -6.98 12.00 22.22
N LEU A 370 -7.55 11.43 21.15
CA LEU A 370 -7.43 9.99 20.89
C LEU A 370 -5.98 9.58 20.59
N ALA A 371 -5.26 10.37 19.80
CA ALA A 371 -3.85 10.10 19.49
C ALA A 371 -2.98 10.13 20.76
N THR A 372 -3.27 11.03 21.71
CA THR A 372 -2.55 11.11 22.99
C THR A 372 -2.86 9.92 23.90
N VAL A 373 -4.10 9.42 23.90
CA VAL A 373 -4.43 8.16 24.58
C VAL A 373 -3.68 6.99 23.96
N GLN A 374 -3.59 6.92 22.62
CA GLN A 374 -2.80 5.89 21.93
C GLN A 374 -1.29 5.97 22.29
N ALA A 375 -0.77 7.16 22.58
CA ALA A 375 0.62 7.33 23.00
C ALA A 375 0.96 6.71 24.37
N THR A 376 -0.03 6.26 25.14
CA THR A 376 0.20 5.56 26.42
C THR A 376 0.58 4.08 26.26
N TYR A 377 0.49 3.51 25.06
CA TYR A 377 0.85 2.11 24.79
C TYR A 377 2.37 1.95 24.62
N MET A 378 3.14 2.10 25.69
CA MET A 378 4.61 2.20 25.61
C MET A 378 5.36 0.93 26.05
N ASP A 379 4.69 -0.21 26.14
CA ASP A 379 5.29 -1.46 26.63
C ASP A 379 5.75 -2.37 25.48
N PHE A 380 7.07 -2.57 25.37
CA PHE A 380 7.74 -3.32 24.30
C PHE A 380 8.79 -4.30 24.86
N PRO A 381 8.37 -5.36 25.57
CA PRO A 381 9.30 -6.23 26.30
C PRO A 381 10.28 -7.01 25.41
N TYR A 382 9.97 -7.19 24.12
CA TYR A 382 10.84 -7.88 23.16
C TYR A 382 11.90 -6.98 22.53
N LEU A 383 11.68 -5.66 22.54
CA LEU A 383 12.63 -4.70 21.96
C LEU A 383 13.62 -4.21 23.02
N SER A 384 14.75 -3.66 22.58
CA SER A 384 15.79 -3.17 23.48
C SER A 384 15.27 -2.11 24.49
N PRO A 385 15.86 -1.99 25.69
CA PRO A 385 15.52 -0.94 26.64
C PRO A 385 15.63 0.48 26.05
N ALA A 386 16.55 0.69 25.11
CA ALA A 386 16.69 1.94 24.36
C ALA A 386 15.37 2.34 23.67
N THR A 387 14.64 1.37 23.10
CA THR A 387 13.32 1.60 22.50
C THR A 387 12.33 2.18 23.51
N THR A 388 12.25 1.59 24.71
CA THR A 388 11.37 2.10 25.77
C THR A 388 11.78 3.50 26.22
N ASN A 389 13.09 3.77 26.32
CA ASN A 389 13.61 5.09 26.67
C ASN A 389 13.24 6.15 25.62
N ILE A 390 13.41 5.83 24.34
CA ILE A 390 13.08 6.71 23.21
C ILE A 390 11.58 7.06 23.23
N ILE A 391 10.71 6.05 23.36
CA ILE A 391 9.26 6.25 23.34
C ILE A 391 8.77 7.05 24.55
N LYS A 392 9.31 6.80 25.75
CA LYS A 392 8.95 7.58 26.95
C LYS A 392 9.48 9.02 26.88
N ALA A 393 10.64 9.24 26.26
CA ALA A 393 11.20 10.57 26.08
C ALA A 393 10.34 11.41 25.12
N ASP A 394 9.80 10.79 24.07
CA ASP A 394 8.95 11.43 23.07
C ASP A 394 7.77 10.51 22.69
N PRO A 395 6.66 10.50 23.46
CA PRO A 395 5.45 9.72 23.16
C PRO A 395 4.73 10.25 21.92
N LEU A 396 5.36 10.03 20.77
CA LEU A 396 5.09 10.75 19.54
C LEU A 396 3.68 10.47 19.02
N ILE A 397 2.97 11.54 18.67
CA ILE A 397 1.69 11.48 17.95
C ILE A 397 1.85 12.08 16.55
N GLY A 398 0.94 11.74 15.65
CA GLY A 398 0.84 12.35 14.34
C GLY A 398 -0.62 12.49 13.92
N VAL A 399 -1.20 13.66 14.16
CA VAL A 399 -2.51 14.02 13.64
C VAL A 399 -2.36 14.42 12.19
N SER A 400 -2.83 13.55 11.30
CA SER A 400 -2.85 13.74 9.85
C SER A 400 -4.14 14.39 9.41
N ILE A 401 -4.09 15.19 8.34
CA ILE A 401 -5.27 15.60 7.59
C ILE A 401 -5.32 14.77 6.31
N GLY A 402 -6.31 13.89 6.20
CA GLY A 402 -6.64 13.27 4.92
C GLY A 402 -7.66 14.13 4.17
N GLY A 403 -7.72 14.02 2.84
CA GLY A 403 -8.73 14.75 2.08
C GLY A 403 -8.53 16.27 2.03
N ILE A 404 -7.29 16.77 2.08
CA ILE A 404 -7.00 18.22 2.11
C ILE A 404 -7.68 18.94 0.93
N MET A 405 -7.66 18.30 -0.24
CA MET A 405 -8.18 18.85 -1.49
C MET A 405 -9.71 18.76 -1.62
N ASN A 406 -10.41 18.17 -0.64
CA ASN A 406 -11.87 18.15 -0.63
C ASN A 406 -12.50 19.48 -0.18
N ASN A 407 -11.86 20.20 0.73
CA ASN A 407 -12.31 21.49 1.26
C ASN A 407 -11.16 22.50 1.24
N PRO A 408 -10.61 22.85 0.05
CA PRO A 408 -9.40 23.66 -0.07
C PRO A 408 -9.54 25.05 0.55
N GLN A 409 -10.74 25.63 0.59
CA GLN A 409 -11.03 26.92 1.23
C GLN A 409 -10.68 26.97 2.72
N ILE A 410 -10.76 25.82 3.41
CA ILE A 410 -10.37 25.66 4.81
C ILE A 410 -8.96 25.09 4.90
N LEU A 411 -8.72 23.97 4.19
CA LEU A 411 -7.54 23.13 4.38
C LEU A 411 -6.33 23.54 3.52
N THR A 412 -6.43 24.64 2.77
CA THR A 412 -5.29 25.31 2.13
C THR A 412 -5.17 26.79 2.55
N ASN A 413 -5.91 27.19 3.59
CA ASN A 413 -5.70 28.48 4.23
C ASN A 413 -4.62 28.36 5.30
N LYS A 414 -3.50 29.08 5.11
CA LYS A 414 -2.34 29.02 6.02
C LYS A 414 -2.67 29.35 7.47
N ASP A 415 -3.56 30.32 7.71
CA ASP A 415 -3.85 30.81 9.06
C ASP A 415 -4.75 29.81 9.78
N ILE A 416 -5.73 29.25 9.08
CA ILE A 416 -6.59 28.18 9.59
C ILE A 416 -5.78 26.93 9.92
N LEU A 417 -4.91 26.48 9.00
CA LEU A 417 -4.03 25.33 9.25
C LEU A 417 -3.13 25.56 10.48
N ALA A 418 -2.53 26.74 10.60
CA ALA A 418 -1.64 27.05 11.72
C ALA A 418 -2.39 27.04 13.05
N VAL A 419 -3.59 27.61 13.10
CA VAL A 419 -4.44 27.55 14.29
C VAL A 419 -4.85 26.12 14.60
N GLY A 420 -5.26 25.33 13.61
CA GLY A 420 -5.58 23.91 13.79
C GLY A 420 -4.41 23.12 14.40
N ALA A 421 -3.19 23.33 13.90
CA ALA A 421 -1.99 22.68 14.43
C ALA A 421 -1.71 23.09 15.89
N MET A 422 -1.93 24.36 16.22
CA MET A 422 -1.85 24.83 17.61
C MET A 422 -2.91 24.16 18.51
N GLN A 423 -4.15 23.97 18.01
CA GLN A 423 -5.20 23.25 18.75
C GLN A 423 -4.76 21.81 19.06
N VAL A 424 -4.19 21.10 18.07
CA VAL A 424 -3.66 19.75 18.27
C VAL A 424 -2.58 19.75 19.36
N ARG A 425 -1.58 20.63 19.25
CA ARG A 425 -0.45 20.70 20.19
C ARG A 425 -0.88 21.02 21.62
N GLN A 426 -1.79 22.00 21.79
CA GLN A 426 -2.31 22.39 23.10
C GLN A 426 -3.13 21.25 23.74
N GLN A 427 -3.99 20.60 22.96
CA GLN A 427 -4.79 19.47 23.42
C GLN A 427 -3.90 18.29 23.85
N ASN A 428 -2.86 17.98 23.08
CA ASN A 428 -1.90 16.93 23.42
C ASN A 428 -1.21 17.25 24.75
N SER A 429 -0.69 18.47 24.92
CA SER A 429 -0.01 18.87 26.16
C SER A 429 -0.89 18.75 27.40
N GLN A 430 -2.16 19.14 27.29
CA GLN A 430 -3.13 19.03 28.39
C GLN A 430 -3.48 17.57 28.71
N CYS A 431 -3.79 16.75 27.68
CA CYS A 431 -4.10 15.34 27.87
C CYS A 431 -2.89 14.55 28.41
N ALA A 432 -1.70 14.79 27.86
CA ALA A 432 -0.46 14.12 28.26
C ALA A 432 -0.14 14.33 29.74
N ARG A 433 -0.34 15.56 30.24
CA ARG A 433 -0.14 15.89 31.66
C ARG A 433 -1.06 15.09 32.58
N ILE A 434 -2.33 14.93 32.21
CA ILE A 434 -3.31 14.18 32.99
C ILE A 434 -3.00 12.67 32.95
N LEU A 435 -2.59 12.18 31.77
CA LEU A 435 -2.18 10.80 31.54
C LEU A 435 -0.82 10.45 32.17
N GLY A 436 -0.06 11.42 32.67
CA GLY A 436 1.25 11.20 33.29
C GLY A 436 2.37 10.86 32.30
N ILE A 437 2.27 11.32 31.05
CA ILE A 437 3.28 11.12 30.00
C ILE A 437 3.86 12.45 29.53
N ASN A 438 5.03 12.43 28.89
CA ASN A 438 5.58 13.62 28.26
C ASN A 438 4.69 14.07 27.09
N PRO A 439 4.45 15.39 26.91
CA PRO A 439 3.89 15.91 25.67
C PRO A 439 4.76 15.51 24.47
N ALA A 440 4.13 15.24 23.33
CA ALA A 440 4.86 14.89 22.13
C ALA A 440 5.59 16.12 21.58
N SER A 441 6.84 15.93 21.13
CA SER A 441 7.65 17.02 20.56
C SER A 441 7.11 17.52 19.21
N ARG A 442 6.41 16.66 18.48
CA ARG A 442 5.75 16.95 17.20
C ARG A 442 4.38 16.30 17.22
N THR A 443 3.36 16.99 16.72
CA THR A 443 1.98 16.52 16.87
C THR A 443 1.20 16.37 15.57
N THR A 444 1.66 16.96 14.48
CA THR A 444 0.97 16.98 13.18
C THR A 444 1.85 16.40 12.07
N CYS A 445 1.21 15.86 11.04
CA CYS A 445 1.84 15.33 9.82
C CYS A 445 0.81 15.32 8.69
N VAL A 446 1.18 14.84 7.50
CA VAL A 446 0.19 14.39 6.50
C VAL A 446 0.62 13.05 5.94
N LYS A 447 -0.19 12.03 6.18
CA LYS A 447 0.05 10.67 5.68
C LYS A 447 -0.71 10.41 4.37
N PRO A 448 -0.23 9.49 3.52
CA PRO A 448 -0.95 9.10 2.32
C PRO A 448 -2.06 8.12 2.73
N ASP A 449 -3.25 8.65 3.00
CA ASP A 449 -4.43 7.92 3.51
C ASP A 449 -5.00 6.87 2.52
N GLY A 450 -4.23 5.87 2.09
CA GLY A 450 -4.62 4.95 1.01
C GLY A 450 -5.93 4.18 1.26
N THR A 451 -6.01 3.36 2.31
CA THR A 451 -7.25 2.62 2.64
C THR A 451 -8.24 3.46 3.45
N VAL A 452 -7.75 4.40 4.26
CA VAL A 452 -8.59 5.26 5.10
C VAL A 452 -9.38 6.26 4.28
N SER A 453 -8.80 6.81 3.20
CA SER A 453 -9.54 7.67 2.27
C SER A 453 -10.76 6.95 1.68
N LEU A 454 -10.64 5.67 1.31
CA LEU A 454 -11.77 4.87 0.83
C LEU A 454 -12.81 4.62 1.93
N LEU A 455 -12.36 4.35 3.16
CA LEU A 455 -13.24 4.19 4.33
C LEU A 455 -14.01 5.48 4.65
N LEU A 456 -13.37 6.64 4.50
CA LEU A 456 -13.93 7.95 4.85
C LEU A 456 -14.55 8.68 3.66
N GLY A 457 -14.42 8.14 2.44
CA GLY A 457 -14.94 8.69 1.20
C GLY A 457 -14.23 9.95 0.69
N MET A 458 -13.07 10.30 1.26
CA MET A 458 -12.27 11.51 0.98
C MET A 458 -11.12 11.23 0.01
N THR A 459 -10.39 12.26 -0.44
CA THR A 459 -9.13 12.09 -1.18
C THR A 459 -7.97 11.67 -0.25
N SER A 460 -6.88 11.19 -0.82
CA SER A 460 -5.77 10.62 -0.05
C SER A 460 -4.73 11.67 0.34
N GLY A 461 -4.68 12.04 1.64
CA GLY A 461 -3.70 13.00 2.17
C GLY A 461 -3.79 14.36 1.48
N ILE A 462 -2.67 14.80 0.90
CA ILE A 462 -2.54 16.06 0.15
C ILE A 462 -3.06 15.98 -1.29
N HIS A 463 -3.39 14.80 -1.82
CA HIS A 463 -3.67 14.63 -3.25
C HIS A 463 -5.10 15.07 -3.62
N GLY A 464 -5.25 15.56 -4.84
CA GLY A 464 -6.54 15.83 -5.46
C GLY A 464 -7.30 14.55 -5.82
N ALA A 465 -8.59 14.70 -6.10
CA ALA A 465 -9.39 13.60 -6.60
C ALA A 465 -8.96 13.20 -8.01
N TYR A 466 -9.13 11.94 -8.36
CA TYR A 466 -8.68 11.43 -9.65
C TYR A 466 -9.34 12.14 -10.85
N ALA A 467 -10.66 12.28 -10.81
CA ALA A 467 -11.48 13.04 -11.75
C ALA A 467 -12.81 13.42 -11.07
N LYS A 468 -13.62 14.28 -11.69
CA LYS A 468 -14.98 14.57 -11.18
C LYS A 468 -15.87 13.34 -11.14
N ARG A 469 -15.74 12.46 -12.14
CA ARG A 469 -16.39 11.14 -12.19
C ARG A 469 -15.37 10.08 -12.59
N TYR A 470 -15.37 8.97 -11.87
CA TYR A 470 -14.49 7.86 -12.17
C TYR A 470 -15.03 6.54 -11.62
N LEU A 471 -14.63 5.44 -12.26
CA LEU A 471 -14.80 4.10 -11.73
C LEU A 471 -13.62 3.78 -10.81
N ARG A 472 -13.90 3.50 -9.53
CA ARG A 472 -12.92 3.04 -8.56
C ARG A 472 -13.02 1.54 -8.42
N SER A 473 -11.94 0.80 -8.66
CA SER A 473 -11.94 -0.65 -8.48
C SER A 473 -11.29 -1.11 -7.17
N VAL A 474 -11.82 -2.20 -6.61
CA VAL A 474 -11.26 -2.95 -5.48
C VAL A 474 -11.09 -4.40 -5.90
N GLU A 475 -9.90 -4.95 -5.68
CA GLU A 475 -9.60 -6.37 -5.90
C GLU A 475 -9.89 -7.18 -4.64
N ALA A 476 -10.54 -8.33 -4.81
CA ALA A 476 -10.88 -9.26 -3.74
C ALA A 476 -10.75 -10.71 -4.21
N ASN A 477 -10.35 -11.60 -3.30
CA ASN A 477 -10.22 -13.01 -3.61
C ASN A 477 -11.60 -13.67 -3.75
N ILE A 478 -11.74 -14.62 -4.68
CA ILE A 478 -13.01 -15.30 -4.99
C ILE A 478 -13.65 -15.99 -3.78
N GLU A 479 -12.85 -16.37 -2.78
CA GLU A 479 -13.35 -17.04 -1.58
C GLU A 479 -13.82 -16.08 -0.49
N GLU A 480 -13.59 -14.78 -0.61
CA GLU A 480 -14.02 -13.81 0.40
C GLU A 480 -15.55 -13.75 0.49
N PRO A 481 -16.17 -14.03 1.66
CA PRO A 481 -17.64 -13.90 1.81
C PRO A 481 -18.13 -12.48 1.53
N ASN A 482 -17.29 -11.48 1.77
CA ASN A 482 -17.57 -10.08 1.45
C ASN A 482 -17.77 -9.84 -0.05
N LEU A 483 -16.93 -10.45 -0.89
CA LEU A 483 -17.04 -10.37 -2.34
C LEU A 483 -18.32 -11.08 -2.81
N LYS A 484 -18.55 -12.31 -2.32
CA LYS A 484 -19.72 -13.13 -2.69
C LYS A 484 -21.03 -12.39 -2.38
N ALA A 485 -21.16 -11.83 -1.17
CA ALA A 485 -22.34 -11.04 -0.77
C ALA A 485 -22.52 -9.77 -1.61
N TYR A 486 -21.43 -9.08 -1.94
CA TYR A 486 -21.51 -7.88 -2.78
C TYR A 486 -21.90 -8.23 -4.22
N GLU A 487 -21.36 -9.33 -4.77
CA GLU A 487 -21.68 -9.83 -6.11
C GLU A 487 -23.15 -10.28 -6.21
N GLU A 488 -23.69 -10.94 -5.18
CA GLU A 488 -25.10 -11.33 -5.14
C GLU A 488 -26.04 -10.11 -5.23
N ALA A 489 -25.74 -9.06 -4.45
CA ALA A 489 -26.53 -7.83 -4.46
C ALA A 489 -26.29 -6.98 -5.72
N ASN A 490 -25.06 -6.95 -6.23
CA ASN A 490 -24.59 -6.04 -7.26
C ASN A 490 -23.76 -6.77 -8.34
N PRO A 491 -24.34 -7.73 -9.09
CA PRO A 491 -23.57 -8.60 -9.99
C PRO A 491 -22.89 -7.84 -11.14
N LYS A 492 -23.47 -6.71 -11.57
CA LYS A 492 -22.90 -5.87 -12.63
C LYS A 492 -21.65 -5.10 -12.20
N ALA A 493 -21.44 -4.94 -10.90
CA ALA A 493 -20.26 -4.25 -10.35
C ALA A 493 -19.03 -5.17 -10.31
N VAL A 494 -19.22 -6.48 -10.41
CA VAL A 494 -18.16 -7.46 -10.20
C VAL A 494 -17.75 -8.08 -11.53
N GLN A 495 -16.45 -8.10 -11.79
CA GLN A 495 -15.86 -8.66 -13.02
C GLN A 495 -14.67 -9.56 -12.66
N PRO A 496 -14.37 -10.58 -13.46
CA PRO A 496 -13.12 -11.34 -13.32
C PRO A 496 -11.90 -10.41 -13.36
N ASN A 497 -10.87 -10.70 -12.56
CA ASN A 497 -9.61 -10.00 -12.68
C ASN A 497 -8.84 -10.53 -13.89
N ILE A 498 -8.59 -9.69 -14.88
CA ILE A 498 -7.90 -10.09 -16.11
C ILE A 498 -6.45 -10.60 -15.88
N PHE A 499 -5.79 -10.15 -14.80
CA PHE A 499 -4.41 -10.55 -14.49
C PHE A 499 -4.34 -11.83 -13.65
N LYS A 500 -5.40 -12.12 -12.88
CA LYS A 500 -5.48 -13.26 -11.95
C LYS A 500 -6.90 -13.85 -11.91
N PRO A 501 -7.44 -14.30 -13.06
CA PRO A 501 -8.86 -14.63 -13.17
C PRO A 501 -9.26 -15.85 -12.33
N ALA A 502 -8.29 -16.72 -12.01
CA ALA A 502 -8.52 -17.93 -11.22
C ALA A 502 -8.64 -17.67 -9.71
N THR A 503 -8.13 -16.54 -9.20
CA THR A 503 -8.06 -16.29 -7.76
C THR A 503 -8.83 -15.04 -7.34
N ASP A 504 -8.94 -14.03 -8.20
CA ASP A 504 -9.43 -12.71 -7.80
C ASP A 504 -10.49 -12.17 -8.77
N LYS A 505 -11.39 -11.34 -8.23
CA LYS A 505 -12.32 -10.49 -8.99
C LYS A 505 -12.08 -9.01 -8.66
N LYS A 506 -12.56 -8.13 -9.53
CA LYS A 506 -12.60 -6.69 -9.31
C LYS A 506 -14.03 -6.21 -9.15
N ILE A 507 -14.24 -5.38 -8.13
CA ILE A 507 -15.51 -4.69 -7.86
C ILE A 507 -15.33 -3.22 -8.27
N PHE A 508 -16.23 -2.70 -9.10
CA PHE A 508 -16.22 -1.31 -9.55
C PHE A 508 -17.27 -0.48 -8.83
N PHE A 509 -16.87 0.70 -8.36
CA PHE A 509 -17.71 1.67 -7.68
C PHE A 509 -17.75 2.97 -8.51
N PRO A 510 -18.92 3.49 -8.89
CA PRO A 510 -19.03 4.74 -9.64
C PRO A 510 -18.93 5.94 -8.68
N ILE A 511 -17.79 6.62 -8.68
CA ILE A 511 -17.51 7.74 -7.76
C ILE A 511 -17.78 9.09 -8.44
N GLU A 512 -18.42 9.98 -7.70
CA GLU A 512 -18.63 11.39 -8.05
C GLU A 512 -18.07 12.28 -6.95
N GLU A 513 -17.32 13.30 -7.35
CA GLU A 513 -16.74 14.31 -6.47
C GLU A 513 -17.53 15.63 -6.54
N SER A 514 -17.41 16.44 -5.48
CA SER A 514 -18.01 17.78 -5.50
C SER A 514 -17.27 18.69 -6.48
N GLU A 515 -17.95 19.75 -6.93
CA GLU A 515 -17.33 20.79 -7.76
C GLU A 515 -16.18 21.50 -7.03
N GLU A 516 -16.26 21.61 -5.70
CA GLU A 516 -15.24 22.25 -4.85
C GLU A 516 -13.97 21.39 -4.68
N THR A 517 -14.04 20.08 -4.91
CA THR A 517 -12.88 19.19 -4.76
C THR A 517 -11.88 19.41 -5.89
N LEU A 518 -10.63 19.73 -5.56
CA LEU A 518 -9.55 19.88 -6.53
C LEU A 518 -9.14 18.52 -7.12
N LEU A 519 -8.86 18.51 -8.41
CA LEU A 519 -8.49 17.31 -9.14
C LEU A 519 -6.97 17.14 -9.22
N ARG A 520 -6.54 15.90 -9.33
CA ARG A 520 -5.14 15.51 -9.53
C ARG A 520 -4.55 16.15 -10.78
N SER A 521 -5.33 16.28 -11.86
CA SER A 521 -4.92 16.96 -13.10
C SER A 521 -4.66 18.46 -12.93
N GLU A 522 -5.19 19.09 -11.87
CA GLU A 522 -4.96 20.51 -11.58
C GLU A 522 -3.70 20.73 -10.74
N LEU A 523 -3.14 19.64 -10.18
CA LEU A 523 -2.06 19.64 -9.19
C LEU A 523 -0.75 19.03 -9.72
N SER A 524 -0.56 18.86 -11.02
CA SER A 524 0.67 18.24 -11.55
C SER A 524 1.94 19.09 -11.33
N GLY A 525 3.09 18.42 -11.18
CA GLY A 525 4.41 19.03 -11.10
C GLY A 525 4.57 20.00 -9.92
N VAL A 526 5.11 21.18 -10.20
CA VAL A 526 5.40 22.22 -9.19
C VAL A 526 4.15 22.66 -8.41
N LYS A 527 2.95 22.55 -9.00
CA LYS A 527 1.72 22.99 -8.32
C LYS A 527 1.44 22.21 -7.03
N LEU A 528 1.52 20.88 -7.06
CA LEU A 528 1.37 20.09 -5.81
C LEU A 528 2.50 20.38 -4.84
N LEU A 529 3.72 20.57 -5.33
CA LEU A 529 4.88 20.90 -4.49
C LEU A 529 4.69 22.21 -3.71
N GLU A 530 4.07 23.23 -4.32
CA GLU A 530 3.71 24.46 -3.60
C GLU A 530 2.66 24.23 -2.50
N TYR A 531 1.66 23.37 -2.73
CA TYR A 531 0.73 22.97 -1.68
C TYR A 531 1.39 22.14 -0.58
N VAL A 532 2.31 21.25 -0.94
CA VAL A 532 3.13 20.48 0.02
C VAL A 532 3.93 21.44 0.90
N LYS A 533 4.60 22.43 0.31
CA LYS A 533 5.33 23.49 1.02
C LYS A 533 4.41 24.29 1.93
N LEU A 534 3.27 24.75 1.43
CA LEU A 534 2.25 25.47 2.21
C LEU A 534 1.83 24.69 3.45
N VAL A 535 1.47 23.41 3.28
CA VAL A 535 1.00 22.55 4.38
C VAL A 535 2.14 22.19 5.32
N GLN A 536 3.36 21.96 4.82
CA GLN A 536 4.53 21.77 5.69
C GLN A 536 4.70 22.98 6.61
N GLN A 537 4.69 24.20 6.06
CA GLN A 537 4.90 25.43 6.81
C GLN A 537 3.73 25.82 7.72
N SER A 538 2.49 25.46 7.33
CA SER A 538 1.29 25.94 8.02
C SER A 538 0.64 24.90 8.92
N TRP A 539 0.89 23.60 8.73
CA TRP A 539 0.31 22.53 9.54
C TRP A 539 1.37 21.73 10.30
N VAL A 540 2.44 21.32 9.61
CA VAL A 540 3.46 20.43 10.19
C VAL A 540 4.38 21.17 11.15
N ILE A 541 5.02 22.26 10.70
CA ILE A 541 5.94 23.05 11.55
C ILE A 541 5.23 23.66 12.76
N PRO A 542 4.01 24.25 12.64
CA PRO A 542 3.33 24.82 13.81
C PRO A 542 2.87 23.79 14.86
N GLY A 543 2.78 22.51 14.48
CA GLY A 543 2.48 21.41 15.40
C GLY A 543 3.70 20.91 16.19
N MET A 544 4.88 21.52 16.01
CA MET A 544 6.10 21.23 16.77
C MET A 544 6.14 22.05 18.07
N THR A 545 6.73 21.49 19.13
CA THR A 545 7.02 22.23 20.36
C THR A 545 8.25 23.13 20.21
N ASP A 546 9.23 22.67 19.43
CA ASP A 546 10.44 23.40 19.03
C ASP A 546 10.53 23.38 17.50
N MET A 547 10.33 24.55 16.87
CA MET A 547 10.32 24.70 15.41
C MET A 547 11.72 24.60 14.80
N GLU A 548 12.78 24.79 15.59
CA GLU A 548 14.17 24.70 15.15
C GLU A 548 14.72 23.28 15.26
N SER A 549 13.92 22.34 15.75
CA SER A 549 14.33 20.94 15.86
C SER A 549 14.75 20.37 14.50
N PRO A 550 15.89 19.65 14.41
CA PRO A 550 16.34 19.04 13.16
C PRO A 550 15.51 17.80 12.77
N ILE A 551 14.61 17.34 13.65
CA ILE A 551 13.71 16.22 13.41
C ILE A 551 12.34 16.81 13.11
N LYS A 552 11.85 16.63 11.89
CA LYS A 552 10.59 17.18 11.41
C LYS A 552 9.72 16.06 10.87
N ASN A 553 8.41 16.14 11.14
CA ASN A 553 7.44 15.36 10.37
C ASN A 553 7.34 15.96 8.96
N ASN A 554 6.59 15.29 8.08
CA ASN A 554 6.53 15.62 6.67
C ASN A 554 5.09 15.56 6.14
N VAL A 555 4.91 16.16 4.97
CA VAL A 555 3.75 15.95 4.12
C VAL A 555 4.08 14.87 3.10
N SER A 556 3.68 13.63 3.38
CA SER A 556 3.90 12.52 2.45
C SER A 556 3.09 12.73 1.17
N ASN A 557 3.77 12.62 0.03
CA ASN A 557 3.23 12.97 -1.26
C ASN A 557 3.88 12.16 -2.39
N THR A 558 3.14 12.02 -3.49
CA THR A 558 3.63 11.51 -4.76
C THR A 558 3.22 12.49 -5.84
N VAL A 559 4.20 13.09 -6.51
CA VAL A 559 3.97 14.13 -7.50
C VAL A 559 3.96 13.52 -8.89
N ASP A 560 2.87 13.71 -9.62
CA ASP A 560 2.84 13.40 -11.04
C ASP A 560 3.59 14.48 -11.80
N VAL A 561 4.61 14.08 -12.54
CA VAL A 561 5.46 14.98 -13.31
C VAL A 561 5.14 14.81 -14.80
N PRO A 562 4.58 15.85 -15.44
CA PRO A 562 4.45 15.88 -16.90
C PRO A 562 5.81 15.75 -17.58
N ASN A 563 5.86 15.10 -18.74
CA ASN A 563 7.11 14.78 -19.44
C ASN A 563 7.97 16.01 -19.75
N ASP A 564 7.37 17.18 -19.91
CA ASP A 564 8.00 18.47 -20.20
C ASP A 564 8.37 19.28 -18.93
N GLN A 565 8.11 18.77 -17.73
CA GLN A 565 8.30 19.49 -16.46
C GLN A 565 9.37 18.89 -15.54
N TRP A 566 9.99 17.77 -15.91
CA TRP A 566 10.97 17.08 -15.06
C TRP A 566 12.12 17.98 -14.61
N ASP A 567 12.71 18.76 -15.53
CA ASP A 567 13.85 19.62 -15.21
C ASP A 567 13.45 20.74 -14.24
N VAL A 568 12.29 21.35 -14.45
CA VAL A 568 11.75 22.41 -13.57
C VAL A 568 11.42 21.86 -12.19
N VAL A 569 10.89 20.63 -12.10
CA VAL A 569 10.65 19.96 -10.83
C VAL A 569 11.96 19.64 -10.11
N CYS A 570 12.97 19.17 -10.85
CA CYS A 570 14.31 18.92 -10.32
C CYS A 570 14.91 20.18 -9.68
N ASP A 571 14.87 21.31 -10.40
CA ASP A 571 15.35 22.59 -9.90
C ASP A 571 14.56 23.07 -8.67
N TRP A 572 13.23 22.96 -8.72
CA TRP A 572 12.38 23.40 -7.61
C TRP A 572 12.70 22.63 -6.32
N VAL A 573 12.87 21.31 -6.41
CA VAL A 573 13.17 20.44 -5.25
C VAL A 573 14.51 20.81 -4.64
N TRP A 574 15.52 21.10 -5.46
CA TRP A 574 16.83 21.56 -5.00
C TRP A 574 16.71 22.90 -4.25
N ASP A 575 16.04 23.88 -4.86
CA ASP A 575 15.89 25.23 -4.31
C ASP A 575 15.00 25.27 -3.06
N ASN A 576 14.09 24.31 -2.91
CA ASN A 576 13.11 24.25 -1.83
C ASN A 576 13.33 23.09 -0.85
N GLN A 577 14.50 22.46 -0.85
CA GLN A 577 14.84 21.31 0.02
C GLN A 577 14.58 21.56 1.51
N ASN A 578 14.60 22.81 1.97
CA ASN A 578 14.31 23.20 3.36
C ASN A 578 12.82 23.05 3.76
N TYR A 579 11.92 22.89 2.79
CA TYR A 579 10.48 22.83 2.99
C TYR A 579 9.88 21.44 2.73
N ILE A 580 10.72 20.45 2.43
CA ILE A 580 10.31 19.08 2.12
C ILE A 580 11.28 18.09 2.80
N ALA A 581 10.80 16.90 3.17
CA ALA A 581 11.66 15.81 3.63
C ALA A 581 11.65 14.65 2.63
N GLY A 582 10.64 13.78 2.70
CA GLY A 582 10.43 12.70 1.72
C GLY A 582 9.52 13.14 0.57
N VAL A 583 9.99 13.01 -0.66
CA VAL A 583 9.23 13.30 -1.89
C VAL A 583 9.46 12.19 -2.91
N THR A 584 8.40 11.79 -3.60
CA THR A 584 8.45 10.78 -4.67
C THR A 584 7.78 11.32 -5.93
N PHE A 585 8.36 10.99 -7.09
CA PHE A 585 7.88 11.42 -8.39
C PHE A 585 7.44 10.23 -9.24
N LEU A 586 6.38 10.40 -10.02
CA LEU A 586 5.94 9.43 -11.02
C LEU A 586 5.65 10.15 -12.33
N SER A 587 5.93 9.49 -13.46
CA SER A 587 5.46 9.95 -14.76
C SER A 587 3.93 9.89 -14.83
N THR A 588 3.31 10.85 -15.49
CA THR A 588 1.87 10.80 -15.79
C THR A 588 1.54 9.56 -16.64
N TYR A 589 0.67 8.69 -16.14
CA TYR A 589 0.20 7.48 -16.84
C TYR A 589 -1.26 7.63 -17.29
N GLY A 590 -1.60 7.10 -18.48
CA GLY A 590 -2.96 7.11 -19.04
C GLY A 590 -3.83 5.97 -18.50
N ASP A 591 -4.88 6.27 -17.74
CA ASP A 591 -5.84 5.26 -17.25
C ASP A 591 -6.58 4.49 -18.34
N MET A 592 -6.85 5.13 -19.49
CA MET A 592 -7.50 4.49 -20.63
C MET A 592 -6.59 3.50 -21.36
N ASP A 593 -5.29 3.45 -21.06
CA ASP A 593 -4.37 2.51 -21.67
C ASP A 593 -4.39 1.15 -20.98
N LEU A 594 -4.75 1.09 -19.69
CA LEU A 594 -4.79 -0.17 -18.94
C LEU A 594 -6.21 -0.72 -18.82
N PRO A 595 -6.42 -2.01 -19.13
CA PRO A 595 -7.67 -2.67 -18.80
C PRO A 595 -7.83 -2.76 -17.27
N GLN A 596 -9.04 -2.45 -16.79
CA GLN A 596 -9.41 -2.47 -15.37
C GLN A 596 -8.45 -1.68 -14.44
N ALA A 597 -8.03 -0.48 -14.84
CA ALA A 597 -7.23 0.41 -14.00
C ALA A 597 -7.86 0.63 -12.60
N PRO A 598 -7.07 0.85 -11.53
CA PRO A 598 -7.59 1.10 -10.19
C PRO A 598 -8.54 2.30 -10.10
N MET A 599 -8.33 3.30 -10.93
CA MET A 599 -9.19 4.48 -11.12
C MET A 599 -9.27 4.73 -12.62
N CYS A 600 -10.48 4.87 -13.16
CA CYS A 600 -10.68 5.15 -14.58
C CYS A 600 -11.65 6.31 -14.74
N LYS A 601 -11.23 7.36 -15.44
CA LYS A 601 -12.03 8.57 -15.67
C LYS A 601 -13.30 8.21 -16.45
N VAL A 602 -14.39 8.87 -16.08
CA VAL A 602 -15.67 8.80 -16.78
C VAL A 602 -16.06 10.21 -17.20
N SER A 603 -16.05 10.48 -18.50
CA SER A 603 -16.53 11.74 -19.03
C SER A 603 -18.07 11.72 -19.15
N SER A 604 -18.72 12.87 -18.98
CA SER A 604 -20.17 13.02 -19.22
C SER A 604 -20.53 12.82 -20.70
N ALA A 605 -21.81 12.61 -20.99
CA ALA A 605 -22.27 12.52 -22.38
C ALA A 605 -21.93 13.80 -23.17
N GLU A 606 -22.06 14.97 -22.56
CA GLU A 606 -21.72 16.26 -23.15
C GLU A 606 -20.21 16.42 -23.37
N GLU A 607 -19.39 15.96 -22.44
CA GLU A 607 -17.92 15.97 -22.56
C GLU A 607 -17.47 15.04 -23.68
N ILE A 608 -18.00 13.82 -23.74
CA ILE A 608 -17.73 12.85 -24.81
C ILE A 608 -18.16 13.43 -26.16
N LEU A 609 -19.36 14.00 -26.25
CA LEU A 609 -19.84 14.62 -27.49
C LEU A 609 -18.97 15.80 -27.92
N ARG A 610 -18.50 16.61 -26.96
CA ARG A 610 -17.60 17.75 -27.22
C ARG A 610 -16.23 17.29 -27.72
N GLU A 611 -15.66 16.25 -27.12
CA GLU A 611 -14.31 15.75 -27.43
C GLU A 611 -14.27 14.90 -28.73
N TYR A 612 -15.29 14.06 -28.92
CA TYR A 612 -15.34 13.05 -29.98
C TYR A 612 -16.41 13.32 -31.05
N GLY A 613 -17.20 14.38 -30.92
CA GLY A 613 -18.23 14.74 -31.90
C GLY A 613 -19.34 13.69 -32.04
N VAL A 614 -20.15 13.84 -33.09
CA VAL A 614 -21.35 13.00 -33.32
C VAL A 614 -21.05 11.50 -33.49
N GLY A 615 -19.82 11.12 -33.87
CA GLY A 615 -19.42 9.72 -33.96
C GLY A 615 -19.60 8.96 -32.64
N SER A 616 -19.41 9.64 -31.50
CA SER A 616 -19.60 9.05 -30.18
C SER A 616 -21.01 8.53 -29.91
N MET A 617 -22.03 9.14 -30.53
CA MET A 617 -23.43 8.70 -30.39
C MET A 617 -23.70 7.34 -31.03
N PHE A 618 -22.85 6.92 -31.98
CA PHE A 618 -22.98 5.66 -32.71
C PHE A 618 -22.00 4.58 -32.22
N ALA A 619 -21.18 4.90 -31.21
CA ALA A 619 -20.17 4.01 -30.67
C ALA A 619 -20.76 2.82 -29.88
N SER A 620 -21.90 3.01 -29.20
CA SER A 620 -22.45 2.04 -28.25
C SER A 620 -22.73 0.66 -28.86
N GLY A 621 -23.31 0.61 -30.06
CA GLY A 621 -23.55 -0.66 -30.77
C GLY A 621 -22.24 -1.39 -31.11
N LEU A 622 -21.19 -0.66 -31.51
CA LEU A 622 -19.89 -1.25 -31.77
C LEU A 622 -19.21 -1.75 -30.48
N VAL A 623 -19.38 -1.04 -29.36
CA VAL A 623 -18.89 -1.49 -28.04
C VAL A 623 -19.50 -2.84 -27.65
N VAL A 624 -20.83 -2.98 -27.76
CA VAL A 624 -21.55 -4.22 -27.39
C VAL A 624 -21.04 -5.40 -28.20
N ASP A 625 -21.03 -5.28 -29.53
CA ASP A 625 -20.57 -6.36 -30.41
C ASP A 625 -19.08 -6.69 -30.19
N THR A 626 -18.27 -5.70 -29.84
CA THR A 626 -16.86 -5.90 -29.54
C THR A 626 -16.66 -6.73 -28.27
N ILE A 627 -17.40 -6.41 -27.20
CA ILE A 627 -17.35 -7.15 -25.93
C ILE A 627 -17.87 -8.57 -26.11
N GLU A 628 -18.94 -8.78 -26.89
CA GLU A 628 -19.49 -10.11 -27.18
C GLU A 628 -18.46 -11.02 -27.87
N VAL A 629 -17.69 -10.47 -28.81
CA VAL A 629 -16.72 -11.25 -29.61
C VAL A 629 -15.38 -11.45 -28.90
N PHE A 630 -14.86 -10.42 -28.23
CA PHE A 630 -13.53 -10.47 -27.59
C PHE A 630 -13.58 -10.84 -26.11
N GLY A 631 -14.72 -10.70 -25.45
CA GLY A 631 -14.85 -10.75 -23.99
C GLY A 631 -14.29 -9.51 -23.27
N ASP A 632 -13.43 -8.73 -23.93
CA ASP A 632 -12.76 -7.56 -23.38
C ASP A 632 -12.57 -6.47 -24.46
N LEU A 633 -13.06 -5.27 -24.18
CA LEU A 633 -12.98 -4.13 -25.10
C LEU A 633 -11.54 -3.65 -25.33
N TRP A 634 -10.69 -3.67 -24.30
CA TRP A 634 -9.31 -3.21 -24.40
C TRP A 634 -8.49 -4.16 -25.28
N LYS A 635 -8.65 -5.47 -25.12
CA LYS A 635 -8.02 -6.48 -25.99
C LYS A 635 -8.38 -6.24 -27.45
N ALA A 636 -9.64 -5.94 -27.75
CA ALA A 636 -10.07 -5.61 -29.10
C ALA A 636 -9.46 -4.30 -29.61
N CYS A 637 -9.44 -3.25 -28.78
CA CYS A 637 -8.84 -1.96 -29.11
C CYS A 637 -7.34 -2.09 -29.38
N GLU A 638 -6.61 -2.83 -28.56
CA GLU A 638 -5.19 -3.10 -28.76
C GLU A 638 -4.94 -3.89 -30.04
N SER A 639 -5.79 -4.89 -30.33
CA SER A 639 -5.71 -5.68 -31.57
C SER A 639 -5.95 -4.80 -32.80
N ALA A 640 -6.92 -3.88 -32.75
CA ALA A 640 -7.17 -2.90 -33.81
C ALA A 640 -6.03 -1.88 -33.97
N GLN A 641 -5.26 -1.62 -32.92
CA GLN A 641 -4.05 -0.80 -32.95
C GLN A 641 -2.79 -1.59 -33.32
N GLY A 642 -2.90 -2.90 -33.62
CA GLY A 642 -1.76 -3.77 -33.95
C GLY A 642 -0.87 -4.16 -32.77
N ARG A 643 -1.29 -3.88 -31.53
CA ARG A 643 -0.55 -4.19 -30.28
C ARG A 643 -1.12 -5.38 -29.50
N GLY A 644 -2.32 -5.83 -29.85
CA GLY A 644 -3.05 -6.88 -29.13
C GLY A 644 -2.87 -8.28 -29.72
N GLU A 645 -3.94 -9.08 -29.68
CA GLU A 645 -3.97 -10.43 -30.23
C GLU A 645 -3.64 -10.39 -31.73
N GLN A 646 -2.74 -11.27 -32.19
CA GLN A 646 -2.38 -11.34 -33.60
C GLN A 646 -3.54 -11.96 -34.38
N LEU A 647 -4.25 -11.15 -35.17
CA LEU A 647 -5.41 -11.60 -35.96
C LEU A 647 -5.10 -11.74 -37.45
N PHE A 648 -4.00 -11.18 -37.92
CA PHE A 648 -3.60 -11.19 -39.32
C PHE A 648 -2.17 -11.73 -39.44
N VAL A 649 -1.86 -12.35 -40.58
CA VAL A 649 -0.48 -12.75 -40.90
C VAL A 649 0.24 -11.52 -41.45
N SER A 650 1.24 -11.02 -40.71
CA SER A 650 2.07 -9.90 -41.16
C SER A 650 3.14 -10.35 -42.15
N ASP A 651 3.59 -9.42 -43.00
CA ASP A 651 4.68 -9.68 -43.95
C ASP A 651 5.98 -10.00 -43.21
N TYR A 652 6.21 -9.37 -42.06
CA TYR A 652 7.31 -9.72 -41.16
C TYR A 652 7.27 -11.18 -40.71
N ALA A 653 6.09 -11.70 -40.33
CA ALA A 653 5.96 -13.11 -39.93
C ALA A 653 6.19 -14.08 -41.10
N VAL A 654 5.81 -13.68 -42.32
CA VAL A 654 6.10 -14.42 -43.54
C VAL A 654 7.61 -14.44 -43.80
N ASP A 655 8.26 -13.27 -43.74
CA ASP A 655 9.70 -13.12 -43.95
C ASP A 655 10.52 -13.85 -42.88
N GLU A 656 10.12 -13.79 -41.61
CA GLU A 656 10.76 -14.52 -40.51
C GLU A 656 10.60 -16.04 -40.69
N TYR A 657 9.43 -16.50 -41.12
CA TYR A 657 9.20 -17.92 -41.40
C TYR A 657 10.08 -18.40 -42.56
N ILE A 658 10.18 -17.60 -43.63
CA ILE A 658 11.07 -17.86 -44.76
C ILE A 658 12.50 -17.93 -44.26
N GLN A 659 13.04 -16.91 -43.57
CA GLN A 659 14.42 -16.93 -43.06
C GLN A 659 14.74 -18.14 -42.18
N LYS A 660 13.78 -18.61 -41.38
CA LYS A 660 13.97 -19.76 -40.48
C LYS A 660 13.88 -21.12 -41.17
N HIS A 661 13.16 -21.24 -42.29
CA HIS A 661 12.81 -22.54 -42.91
C HIS A 661 13.26 -22.66 -44.37
N LEU A 662 13.66 -21.55 -44.99
CA LEU A 662 14.10 -21.42 -46.38
C LEU A 662 15.38 -20.55 -46.40
N THR A 663 16.35 -20.93 -47.22
CA THR A 663 17.61 -20.18 -47.36
C THR A 663 17.56 -19.31 -48.62
N GLY A 664 17.50 -17.98 -48.48
CA GLY A 664 17.51 -17.01 -49.60
C GLY A 664 16.19 -16.24 -49.78
N ASP A 665 16.12 -15.40 -50.82
CA ASP A 665 14.92 -14.64 -51.16
C ASP A 665 13.86 -15.55 -51.81
N ALA A 666 12.67 -15.64 -51.20
CA ALA A 666 11.58 -16.46 -51.71
C ALA A 666 10.77 -15.70 -52.80
N PRO A 667 10.40 -16.36 -53.92
CA PRO A 667 9.47 -15.83 -54.91
C PRO A 667 8.09 -15.49 -54.32
N GLU A 668 7.35 -14.61 -54.98
CA GLU A 668 6.01 -14.16 -54.55
C GLU A 668 5.01 -15.32 -54.33
N LEU A 669 5.06 -16.33 -55.20
CA LEU A 669 4.21 -17.52 -55.11
C LEU A 669 4.52 -18.39 -53.87
N GLU A 670 5.78 -18.42 -53.43
CA GLU A 670 6.19 -19.09 -52.18
C GLU A 670 5.77 -18.28 -50.95
N ARG A 671 5.85 -16.95 -51.02
CA ARG A 671 5.35 -16.05 -49.97
C ARG A 671 3.84 -16.23 -49.74
N GLU A 672 3.04 -16.37 -50.80
CA GLU A 672 1.61 -16.68 -50.68
C GLU A 672 1.37 -18.06 -50.05
N HIS A 673 2.15 -19.08 -50.43
CA HIS A 673 2.05 -20.41 -49.83
C HIS A 673 2.36 -20.38 -48.33
N VAL A 674 3.45 -19.71 -47.93
CA VAL A 674 3.82 -19.50 -46.52
C VAL A 674 2.73 -18.73 -45.78
N ARG A 675 2.16 -17.68 -46.38
CA ARG A 675 1.03 -16.94 -45.80
C ARG A 675 -0.18 -17.84 -45.58
N GLY A 676 -0.47 -18.77 -46.49
CA GLY A 676 -1.51 -19.79 -46.34
C GLY A 676 -1.26 -20.71 -45.13
N ILE A 677 -0.04 -21.21 -44.98
CA ILE A 677 0.37 -22.03 -43.83
C ILE A 677 0.20 -21.27 -42.52
N LEU A 678 0.74 -20.05 -42.43
CA LEU A 678 0.65 -19.22 -41.24
C LEU A 678 -0.80 -18.85 -40.92
N SER A 679 -1.63 -18.63 -41.95
CA SER A 679 -3.05 -18.34 -41.78
C SER A 679 -3.81 -19.52 -41.18
N SER A 680 -3.53 -20.74 -41.64
CA SER A 680 -4.10 -21.97 -41.05
C SER A 680 -3.68 -22.13 -39.59
N LYS A 681 -2.38 -21.97 -39.29
CA LYS A 681 -1.87 -22.02 -37.91
C LYS A 681 -2.50 -20.97 -37.01
N LEU A 682 -2.78 -19.79 -37.55
CA LEU A 682 -3.43 -18.72 -36.80
C LEU A 682 -4.89 -19.07 -36.50
N GLN A 683 -5.58 -19.69 -37.46
CA GLN A 683 -6.96 -20.12 -37.31
C GLN A 683 -7.14 -21.20 -36.23
N ASP A 684 -6.16 -22.09 -36.08
CA ASP A 684 -6.17 -23.09 -35.01
C ASP A 684 -5.85 -22.51 -33.62
N LYS A 685 -5.11 -21.40 -33.56
CA LYS A 685 -4.66 -20.79 -32.30
C LYS A 685 -5.63 -19.75 -31.74
N VAL A 686 -6.43 -19.11 -32.58
CA VAL A 686 -7.27 -17.98 -32.20
C VAL A 686 -8.74 -18.37 -32.32
N GLU A 687 -9.40 -18.52 -31.17
CA GLU A 687 -10.84 -18.74 -31.12
C GLU A 687 -11.61 -17.58 -31.76
N ASN A 688 -12.65 -17.90 -32.52
CA ASN A 688 -13.53 -16.95 -33.21
C ASN A 688 -12.80 -15.93 -34.11
N LEU A 689 -11.69 -16.35 -34.74
CA LEU A 689 -10.82 -15.48 -35.56
C LEU A 689 -11.59 -14.65 -36.61
N ALA A 690 -12.55 -15.23 -37.33
CA ALA A 690 -13.33 -14.53 -38.35
C ALA A 690 -14.17 -13.38 -37.75
N ALA A 691 -14.83 -13.62 -36.61
CA ALA A 691 -15.62 -12.60 -35.92
C ALA A 691 -14.70 -11.49 -35.35
N LYS A 692 -13.56 -11.86 -34.77
CA LYS A 692 -12.57 -10.89 -34.26
C LYS A 692 -12.02 -10.00 -35.37
N ARG A 693 -11.72 -10.56 -36.54
CA ARG A 693 -11.31 -9.80 -37.74
C ARG A 693 -12.39 -8.85 -38.21
N ASP A 694 -13.66 -9.27 -38.21
CA ASP A 694 -14.77 -8.40 -38.59
C ASP A 694 -14.91 -7.21 -37.63
N ILE A 695 -14.76 -7.43 -36.31
CA ILE A 695 -14.77 -6.35 -35.32
C ILE A 695 -13.64 -5.35 -35.57
N VAL A 696 -12.40 -5.81 -35.80
CA VAL A 696 -11.28 -4.89 -36.11
C VAL A 696 -11.58 -4.08 -37.38
N ARG A 697 -12.05 -4.72 -38.45
CA ARG A 697 -12.48 -4.05 -39.69
C ARG A 697 -13.59 -3.02 -39.42
N ARG A 698 -14.52 -3.31 -38.52
CA ARG A 698 -15.60 -2.38 -38.13
C ARG A 698 -15.08 -1.20 -37.32
N ILE A 699 -14.10 -1.40 -36.42
CA ILE A 699 -13.41 -0.33 -35.70
C ILE A 699 -12.66 0.57 -36.69
N GLU A 700 -11.93 0.00 -37.64
CA GLU A 700 -11.25 0.76 -38.70
C GLU A 700 -12.23 1.54 -39.56
N LYS A 701 -13.35 0.93 -39.98
CA LYS A 701 -14.41 1.61 -40.73
C LYS A 701 -15.02 2.75 -39.93
N PHE A 702 -15.25 2.56 -38.63
CA PHE A 702 -15.74 3.58 -37.72
C PHE A 702 -14.74 4.75 -37.61
N ALA A 703 -13.43 4.46 -37.51
CA ALA A 703 -12.37 5.45 -37.55
C ALA A 703 -12.36 6.26 -38.85
N HIS A 704 -12.51 5.61 -40.00
CA HIS A 704 -12.59 6.30 -41.30
C HIS A 704 -13.83 7.20 -41.40
N ASN A 705 -14.98 6.70 -40.98
CA ASN A 705 -16.26 7.42 -41.10
C ASN A 705 -16.33 8.66 -40.20
N TYR A 706 -15.79 8.60 -38.98
CA TYR A 706 -16.01 9.63 -37.97
C TYR A 706 -14.73 10.37 -37.54
N TYR A 707 -13.55 9.80 -37.78
CA TYR A 707 -12.27 10.29 -37.24
C TYR A 707 -11.16 10.40 -38.29
N ARG A 708 -11.48 10.46 -39.58
CA ARG A 708 -10.50 10.59 -40.69
C ARG A 708 -9.43 9.49 -40.68
N GLY A 709 -9.81 8.29 -40.24
CA GLY A 709 -8.91 7.13 -40.14
C GLY A 709 -8.07 7.07 -38.85
N ASP A 710 -8.26 8.01 -37.92
CA ASP A 710 -7.57 7.98 -36.62
C ASP A 710 -8.12 6.86 -35.72
N ILE A 711 -7.43 5.71 -35.77
CA ILE A 711 -7.78 4.53 -34.96
C ILE A 711 -7.63 4.82 -33.47
N TYR A 712 -6.63 5.62 -33.06
CA TYR A 712 -6.41 5.96 -31.65
C TYR A 712 -7.60 6.73 -31.09
N LYS A 713 -8.08 7.74 -31.81
CA LYS A 713 -9.29 8.47 -31.44
C LYS A 713 -10.54 7.59 -31.45
N ALA A 714 -10.65 6.68 -32.42
CA ALA A 714 -11.76 5.73 -32.50
C ALA A 714 -11.81 4.78 -31.29
N VAL A 715 -10.70 4.17 -30.89
CA VAL A 715 -10.70 3.26 -29.73
C VAL A 715 -10.95 4.01 -28.41
N ASN A 716 -10.45 5.24 -28.27
CA ASN A 716 -10.65 6.04 -27.07
C ASN A 716 -12.12 6.48 -26.89
N VAL A 717 -12.84 6.76 -27.99
CA VAL A 717 -14.29 7.02 -27.87
C VAL A 717 -15.05 5.75 -27.47
N LEU A 718 -14.67 4.57 -27.98
CA LEU A 718 -15.30 3.30 -27.58
C LEU A 718 -15.10 3.04 -26.08
N LYS A 719 -13.88 3.20 -25.59
CA LYS A 719 -13.55 3.09 -24.15
C LYS A 719 -14.31 4.11 -23.30
N SER A 720 -14.34 5.37 -23.71
CA SER A 720 -15.07 6.44 -23.01
C SER A 720 -16.56 6.16 -22.89
N VAL A 721 -17.19 5.72 -24.00
CA VAL A 721 -18.61 5.37 -24.05
C VAL A 721 -18.90 4.13 -23.19
N ASN A 722 -18.03 3.12 -23.22
CA ASN A 722 -18.13 1.95 -22.34
C ASN A 722 -18.07 2.34 -20.85
N ASN A 723 -17.13 3.20 -20.47
CA ASN A 723 -16.97 3.64 -19.09
C ASN A 723 -18.19 4.42 -18.60
N LEU A 724 -18.73 5.32 -19.43
CA LEU A 724 -19.97 6.03 -19.12
C LEU A 724 -21.15 5.06 -18.97
N HIS A 725 -21.28 4.10 -19.89
CA HIS A 725 -22.33 3.08 -19.80
C HIS A 725 -22.25 2.29 -18.49
N LEU A 726 -21.07 1.76 -18.16
CA LEU A 726 -20.85 1.01 -16.93
C LEU A 726 -21.18 1.89 -15.71
N PHE A 727 -20.66 3.13 -15.67
CA PHE A 727 -20.92 4.07 -14.59
C PHE A 727 -22.42 4.30 -14.31
N GLU A 728 -23.21 4.57 -15.36
CA GLU A 728 -24.66 4.78 -15.24
C GLU A 728 -25.39 3.50 -14.83
N VAL A 729 -24.98 2.34 -15.37
CA VAL A 729 -25.54 1.04 -15.01
C VAL A 729 -25.31 0.76 -13.52
N LEU A 730 -24.10 0.99 -13.01
CA LEU A 730 -23.77 0.75 -11.61
C LEU A 730 -24.59 1.67 -10.69
N LYS A 731 -24.72 2.95 -11.02
CA LYS A 731 -25.58 3.89 -10.26
C LYS A 731 -27.04 3.44 -10.24
N LYS A 732 -27.59 3.02 -11.39
CA LYS A 732 -28.99 2.63 -11.52
C LYS A 732 -29.33 1.31 -10.84
N THR A 733 -28.37 0.39 -10.79
CA THR A 733 -28.61 -0.99 -10.33
C THR A 733 -28.10 -1.29 -8.93
N TYR A 734 -27.50 -0.30 -8.27
CA TYR A 734 -26.97 -0.48 -6.93
C TYR A 734 -28.06 -0.91 -5.93
N LYS A 735 -27.71 -1.91 -5.12
CA LYS A 735 -28.48 -2.38 -3.98
C LYS A 735 -27.57 -2.43 -2.75
N PRO A 736 -27.95 -1.80 -1.63
CA PRO A 736 -27.23 -1.93 -0.38
C PRO A 736 -27.12 -3.39 0.06
N VAL A 737 -25.95 -3.79 0.56
CA VAL A 737 -25.73 -5.12 1.12
C VAL A 737 -26.14 -5.10 2.60
N ASP A 738 -26.98 -6.03 3.03
CA ASP A 738 -27.22 -6.25 4.46
C ASP A 738 -26.09 -7.07 5.07
N TRP A 739 -25.03 -6.38 5.48
CA TRP A 739 -23.84 -7.00 6.07
C TRP A 739 -24.10 -7.81 7.34
N LYS A 740 -25.23 -7.60 8.03
CA LYS A 740 -25.58 -8.39 9.22
C LYS A 740 -26.10 -9.78 8.87
N SER A 741 -26.61 -9.97 7.65
CA SER A 741 -27.16 -11.22 7.16
C SER A 741 -26.13 -12.14 6.48
N VAL A 742 -24.92 -11.64 6.21
CA VAL A 742 -23.87 -12.38 5.50
C VAL A 742 -23.26 -13.45 6.40
N ASP A 743 -23.21 -14.71 5.93
CA ASP A 743 -22.54 -15.81 6.64
C ASP A 743 -21.02 -15.69 6.52
N PHE A 744 -20.38 -15.34 7.64
CA PHE A 744 -18.92 -15.31 7.78
C PHE A 744 -18.36 -16.52 8.54
N SER A 745 -19.22 -17.47 8.96
CA SER A 745 -18.81 -18.65 9.74
C SER A 745 -18.16 -19.75 8.89
N GLY A 746 -18.25 -19.64 7.56
CA GLY A 746 -17.73 -20.63 6.63
C GLY A 746 -18.53 -21.93 6.57
N LYS A 747 -19.64 -22.06 7.31
CA LYS A 747 -20.45 -23.28 7.38
C LYS A 747 -21.28 -23.54 6.10
N GLN A 748 -21.58 -22.52 5.31
CA GLN A 748 -22.37 -22.66 4.08
C GLN A 748 -21.56 -22.91 2.79
N TYR A 749 -20.23 -22.89 2.82
CA TYR A 749 -19.42 -23.14 1.62
C TYR A 749 -18.90 -24.58 1.58
N THR A 750 -19.81 -25.53 1.72
CA THR A 750 -19.57 -26.90 1.23
C THR A 750 -19.88 -26.88 -0.26
N ASN A 751 -18.85 -27.12 -1.09
CA ASN A 751 -19.02 -27.25 -2.53
C ASN A 751 -20.14 -28.27 -2.81
N ALA A 752 -21.01 -27.96 -3.77
CA ALA A 752 -21.96 -28.94 -4.32
C ALA A 752 -21.24 -30.21 -4.83
N ASP A 753 -19.95 -30.12 -5.13
CA ASP A 753 -19.07 -31.24 -5.50
C ASP A 753 -18.75 -32.18 -4.34
N GLU A 754 -18.74 -31.71 -3.08
CA GLU A 754 -18.57 -32.59 -1.91
C GLU A 754 -19.85 -33.37 -1.58
N LEU A 755 -21.03 -32.82 -1.88
CA LEU A 755 -22.30 -33.54 -1.81
C LEU A 755 -22.45 -34.58 -2.94
N GLY A 756 -21.81 -34.34 -4.09
CA GLY A 756 -21.69 -35.31 -5.18
C GLY A 756 -20.76 -36.49 -4.86
N ALA A 757 -19.70 -36.26 -4.08
CA ALA A 757 -18.77 -37.30 -3.64
C ALA A 757 -19.32 -38.18 -2.48
N VAL A 758 -20.31 -37.70 -1.72
CA VAL A 758 -20.94 -38.47 -0.62
C VAL A 758 -22.17 -39.28 -1.10
N SER A 759 -22.69 -39.03 -2.32
CA SER A 759 -23.78 -39.84 -2.91
C SER A 759 -23.34 -41.07 -3.71
N CYS A 760 -22.03 -41.34 -3.84
CA CYS A 760 -21.51 -42.52 -4.57
C CYS A 760 -20.66 -43.47 -3.70
N ALA A 761 -20.71 -43.35 -2.37
CA ALA A 761 -20.03 -44.24 -1.42
C ALA A 761 -20.99 -45.17 -0.66
N GLY A 762 -22.20 -45.39 -1.18
CA GLY A 762 -23.19 -46.30 -0.60
C GLY A 762 -23.79 -47.19 -1.68
N GLY A 763 -23.09 -48.27 -2.02
CA GLY A 763 -23.62 -49.30 -2.89
C GLY A 763 -24.86 -49.96 -2.27
N ALA A 764 -26.04 -49.50 -2.66
CA ALA A 764 -27.30 -50.22 -2.54
C ALA A 764 -28.28 -49.67 -3.58
N CYS A 765 -28.21 -50.26 -4.76
CA CYS A 765 -29.26 -50.16 -5.76
C CYS A 765 -30.41 -51.07 -5.31
N GLU A 766 -31.59 -50.52 -5.00
CA GLU A 766 -32.89 -51.17 -5.25
C GLU A 766 -34.02 -50.13 -5.18
N ILE A 767 -34.82 -50.13 -6.24
CA ILE A 767 -35.89 -49.17 -6.57
C ILE A 767 -37.21 -49.60 -5.92
N LYS A 768 -37.95 -48.64 -5.38
CA LYS A 768 -39.40 -48.47 -5.65
C LYS A 768 -39.77 -47.00 -5.69
#